data_AF-A0A4S8JSF5-F1
#
_entry.id   AF-A0A4S8JSF5-F1
#
_cell.length_a   1.000
_cell.length_b   1.000
_cell.length_c   1.000
_cell.angle_alpha   90.00
_cell.angle_beta   90.00
_cell.angle_gamma   90.00
#
_symmetry.space_group_name_H-M   'P 1'
#
loop_
_entity.id
_entity.type
_entity.pdbx_description
1 polymer ?
#
loop_
_entity_poly.entity_id
_entity_poly.type
_entity_poly.pdbx_seq_one_letter_code
_entity_poly.pdbx_strand_id
1 'polypeptide(L)'
;MVGVELRSSSSYSAFVRLACLLCFFAAVRPSGAGDLDLLMSFKAAVANPQLLPSWDPLRGPCSFAGVTCSAGGRVSAVALQGVPLGADFRAVSSSVLALGGLESLSLSSVNLTGNVAGTRCGGGLSELDLSGNDLRGSLADVSSLAAACSGLKSLNLSGNSVGNPPMAAGDGLAVAGFELEELDLSFNEISGEDDLRWLLSNLGALRRLDLVGNHLSSGIPAIANCSYLQHLDLSLSGLSGEIGVGVFGGCRSLTYLNLSSNHFTGTLPSDLSSCTSLSSLSLSSNNFSGEFPVDTLTSMPYLATLEFAFNDLNGSLGDSITQMPMLEVLDLSSNRLTGSIPSDLCPNPAFALKTLYLQNNQLTGSIPKLLSNCTRLVSLDLSLNYITGAIPSGLGSLPSLRDLIMWQNLLEGEIPPELSNLLSLENLILDNNGLTGSIPAGFAGCTSLNWLSLSSNHLSGTIPSWIGQLHNLAILKLGNNSFSGQIPPQLGDCRSLVWLDLNNNQLSGSIPPTLANQSGKIAVGLVTGEPYVYLKNDGTSGCRGTGNLLEFAGIRPEDLDRLPSRRFCNFTRVYKGLTQYTFNNNGSMLFLDLSFNQLSGKIPRELGSMYYLLILNLGHNLLSGLIPPELGSLRYVAVLDLSHNTLEGPIPSSFAGLAMLAEIDLSNNKLNGSIPELGQLATFPRYRYENNSGLCGFPLPSCEDIAGANSSTQHQKSHRRQASLAGSVAMGLLFSLFCIFGLIIIAVESKKRQKKKDNSNCSRDIYFDSRSHSGTANSNWKLTATKDALVINLATFETPLRKLCFADLVEATNGFHNDSLVGSGGFGDVYKAQLKDGSVVAIKKLIHVSGQGDREFTAEMETIGRIKHRNLVPLLGYCKVGEERLLVYEYMKYGSLEDVLHDRNNVGIKLNWVARRKIAVGAARGLAFLHHNCIPHIIHRDMKSSNVLLDENLEARVSDFGMARLMSTVDTHLSVSALAGTPGYVPPEYYQSFQCTTKGDVYSYGVVLLELLTGRRSTDSTDFGDNNLVGWVKQHSKIRISDVFDPELSKEDPSLELELLEHLKIACACLDDRPFRRPTMLRVMTMFKEIQAGSSMNSVPSASSASTAADFS
;
A
#
# COMPACT_ATOMS: atom_id res chain seq x y z
N MET A 1 -32.69 -0.20 83.38
CA MET A 1 -32.59 -1.65 83.11
C MET A 1 -31.26 -1.84 82.40
N VAL A 2 -30.15 -2.20 83.08
CA VAL A 2 -29.81 -3.53 83.65
C VAL A 2 -29.97 -4.62 82.58
N GLY A 3 -28.99 -5.42 82.18
CA GLY A 3 -27.60 -5.66 82.63
C GLY A 3 -26.78 -6.34 81.50
N VAL A 4 -25.45 -6.23 81.50
CA VAL A 4 -24.46 -7.16 82.13
C VAL A 4 -24.36 -8.48 81.34
N GLU A 5 -23.33 -8.75 80.52
CA GLU A 5 -21.87 -8.98 80.72
C GLU A 5 -21.51 -10.47 80.61
N LEU A 6 -20.40 -10.75 79.90
CA LEU A 6 -19.33 -11.77 80.11
C LEU A 6 -18.84 -12.30 78.75
N ARG A 7 -17.75 -11.80 78.15
CA ARG A 7 -16.30 -11.96 78.41
C ARG A 7 -15.68 -13.33 78.14
N SER A 8 -14.49 -13.22 77.51
CA SER A 8 -13.37 -14.16 77.36
C SER A 8 -13.38 -14.95 76.03
N SER A 9 -12.29 -15.11 75.29
CA SER A 9 -10.90 -14.68 75.49
C SER A 9 -10.15 -14.66 74.14
N SER A 10 -9.14 -13.80 74.11
CA SER A 10 -8.05 -13.74 73.14
C SER A 10 -7.31 -15.07 72.96
N SER A 11 -7.11 -15.51 71.71
CA SER A 11 -5.89 -16.24 71.33
C SER A 11 -5.66 -16.45 69.82
N TYR A 12 -6.62 -16.20 68.93
CA TYR A 12 -6.45 -16.66 67.53
C TYR A 12 -6.10 -15.59 66.47
N SER A 13 -6.13 -14.29 66.80
CA SER A 13 -5.81 -13.23 65.81
C SER A 13 -4.34 -12.76 65.82
N ALA A 14 -3.59 -13.07 66.89
CA ALA A 14 -2.17 -12.72 66.98
C ALA A 14 -1.24 -13.71 66.26
N PHE A 15 -1.66 -14.97 66.06
CA PHE A 15 -0.82 -15.98 65.41
C PHE A 15 -0.88 -15.94 63.87
N VAL A 16 -1.97 -15.46 63.28
CA VAL A 16 -2.11 -15.37 61.81
C VAL A 16 -1.50 -14.07 61.26
N ARG A 17 -1.46 -13.00 62.06
CA ARG A 17 -0.75 -11.76 61.67
C ARG A 17 0.76 -11.81 61.90
N LEU A 18 1.26 -12.72 62.74
CA LEU A 18 2.71 -12.94 62.91
C LEU A 18 3.29 -13.92 61.87
N ALA A 19 2.50 -14.87 61.37
CA ALA A 19 2.95 -15.83 60.36
C ALA A 19 3.06 -15.24 58.94
N CYS A 20 2.24 -14.25 58.57
CA CYS A 20 2.35 -13.57 57.26
C CYS A 20 3.34 -12.39 57.23
N LEU A 21 3.79 -11.88 58.39
CA LEU A 21 4.83 -10.86 58.47
C LEU A 21 6.26 -11.44 58.53
N LEU A 22 6.39 -12.75 58.75
CA LEU A 22 7.69 -13.44 58.83
C LEU A 22 8.15 -14.12 57.53
N CYS A 23 7.36 -14.05 56.44
CA CYS A 23 7.81 -14.49 55.10
C CYS A 23 8.23 -13.34 54.17
N PHE A 24 8.09 -12.06 54.58
CA PHE A 24 8.54 -10.89 53.81
C PHE A 24 9.81 -10.21 54.37
N PHE A 25 10.35 -10.71 55.48
CA PHE A 25 11.67 -10.31 55.99
C PHE A 25 12.70 -11.44 55.82
N ALA A 26 12.83 -11.95 54.60
CA ALA A 26 14.17 -12.34 54.16
C ALA A 26 14.91 -11.03 53.88
N ALA A 27 15.59 -10.51 54.90
CA ALA A 27 16.63 -9.53 54.70
C ALA A 27 17.64 -10.17 53.73
N VAL A 28 17.52 -9.85 52.45
CA VAL A 28 18.67 -9.92 51.54
C VAL A 28 19.64 -8.93 52.14
N ARG A 29 20.59 -9.47 52.92
CA ARG A 29 21.81 -8.76 53.33
C ARG A 29 22.34 -8.07 52.07
N PRO A 30 22.88 -6.84 52.16
CA PRO A 30 23.59 -6.26 51.02
C PRO A 30 24.65 -7.30 50.65
N SER A 31 24.46 -7.97 49.52
CA SER A 31 25.44 -8.93 49.04
C SER A 31 26.71 -8.12 48.88
N GLY A 32 27.79 -8.55 49.52
CA GLY A 32 29.13 -8.05 49.24
C GLY A 32 29.60 -8.49 47.84
N ALA A 33 28.70 -8.52 46.86
CA ALA A 33 28.98 -8.74 45.46
C ALA A 33 29.37 -7.38 44.87
N GLY A 34 30.57 -7.30 44.29
CA GLY A 34 31.03 -6.07 43.66
C GLY A 34 30.21 -5.75 42.41
N ASP A 35 30.27 -4.51 41.93
CA ASP A 35 29.63 -4.11 40.66
C ASP A 35 29.99 -5.09 39.51
N LEU A 36 31.21 -5.65 39.54
CA LEU A 36 31.66 -6.70 38.63
C LEU A 36 30.81 -7.97 38.67
N ASP A 37 30.45 -8.47 39.85
CA ASP A 37 29.67 -9.71 40.02
C ASP A 37 28.25 -9.55 39.47
N LEU A 38 27.64 -8.38 39.69
CA LEU A 38 26.31 -8.05 39.16
C LEU A 38 26.33 -7.98 37.63
N LEU A 39 27.34 -7.32 37.05
CA LEU A 39 27.50 -7.25 35.59
C LEU A 39 27.80 -8.63 34.97
N MET A 40 28.56 -9.50 35.65
CA MET A 40 28.78 -10.87 35.19
C MET A 40 27.52 -11.73 35.29
N SER A 41 26.71 -11.54 36.32
CA SER A 41 25.39 -12.17 36.44
C SER A 41 24.47 -11.75 35.28
N PHE A 42 24.45 -10.46 34.95
CA PHE A 42 23.71 -9.96 33.80
C PHE A 42 24.19 -10.60 32.50
N LYS A 43 25.51 -10.59 32.25
CA LYS A 43 26.12 -11.23 31.06
C LYS A 43 25.78 -12.71 30.95
N ALA A 44 25.68 -13.43 32.07
CA ALA A 44 25.30 -14.84 32.08
C ALA A 44 23.83 -15.08 31.71
N ALA A 45 22.96 -14.09 31.93
CA ALA A 45 21.54 -14.17 31.60
C ALA A 45 21.20 -13.71 30.16
N VAL A 46 22.15 -13.06 29.47
CA VAL A 46 22.04 -12.69 28.05
C VAL A 46 22.08 -13.95 27.18
N ALA A 47 21.15 -14.09 26.22
CA ALA A 47 21.05 -15.28 25.37
C ALA A 47 22.35 -15.61 24.63
N ASN A 48 23.09 -14.59 24.19
CA ASN A 48 24.43 -14.73 23.62
C ASN A 48 25.44 -13.83 24.35
N PRO A 49 26.17 -14.36 25.35
CA PRO A 49 27.17 -13.59 26.10
C PRO A 49 28.35 -13.08 25.24
N GLN A 50 28.56 -13.61 24.04
CA GLN A 50 29.61 -13.16 23.11
C GLN A 50 29.33 -11.78 22.51
N LEU A 51 28.09 -11.28 22.62
CA LEU A 51 27.73 -9.91 22.23
C LEU A 51 28.36 -8.86 23.15
N LEU A 52 28.86 -9.26 24.33
CA LEU A 52 29.55 -8.40 25.29
C LEU A 52 31.00 -8.89 25.48
N PRO A 53 31.86 -8.84 24.44
CA PRO A 53 33.18 -9.46 24.48
C PRO A 53 34.15 -8.77 25.44
N SER A 54 33.99 -7.46 25.67
CA SER A 54 34.85 -6.70 26.61
C SER A 54 34.52 -6.95 28.08
N TRP A 55 33.35 -7.52 28.38
CA TRP A 55 32.90 -7.81 29.73
C TRP A 55 33.59 -9.08 30.23
N ASP A 56 34.84 -8.94 30.64
CA ASP A 56 35.73 -10.02 31.06
C ASP A 56 35.95 -9.95 32.58
N PRO A 57 35.73 -11.04 33.36
CA PRO A 57 35.98 -11.05 34.80
C PRO A 57 37.44 -10.74 35.19
N LEU A 58 38.40 -10.87 34.26
CA LEU A 58 39.80 -10.50 34.48
C LEU A 58 40.06 -9.00 34.32
N ARG A 59 39.08 -8.22 33.85
CA ARG A 59 39.16 -6.77 33.67
C ARG A 59 38.19 -6.06 34.62
N GLY A 60 38.52 -4.85 35.03
CA GLY A 60 37.63 -4.04 35.88
C GLY A 60 36.38 -3.59 35.11
N PRO A 61 35.22 -3.46 35.77
CA PRO A 61 33.94 -3.17 35.10
C PRO A 61 33.95 -1.82 34.36
N CYS A 62 34.75 -0.86 34.80
CA CYS A 62 34.90 0.45 34.15
C CYS A 62 35.63 0.41 32.79
N SER A 63 36.16 -0.74 32.40
CA SER A 63 36.77 -0.95 31.09
C SER A 63 35.84 -1.65 30.10
N PHE A 64 34.63 -2.00 30.53
CA PHE A 64 33.65 -2.69 29.70
C PHE A 64 33.01 -1.71 28.72
N ALA A 65 32.86 -2.11 27.46
CA ALA A 65 32.12 -1.36 26.47
C ALA A 65 30.68 -1.14 26.97
N GLY A 66 30.24 0.12 26.88
CA GLY A 66 28.93 0.56 27.37
C GLY A 66 28.84 0.80 28.88
N VAL A 67 29.92 0.64 29.66
CA VAL A 67 29.91 0.89 31.12
C VAL A 67 30.72 2.14 31.44
N THR A 68 30.13 3.04 32.23
CA THR A 68 30.79 4.24 32.75
C THR A 68 30.87 4.14 34.26
N CYS A 69 31.96 4.64 34.85
CA CYS A 69 32.15 4.69 36.29
C CYS A 69 32.36 6.12 36.80
N SER A 70 31.93 6.34 38.04
CA SER A 70 32.23 7.53 38.82
C SER A 70 33.72 7.61 39.22
N ALA A 71 34.16 8.77 39.71
CA ALA A 71 35.54 8.99 40.18
C ALA A 71 35.99 8.02 41.29
N GLY A 72 35.05 7.39 42.01
CA GLY A 72 35.32 6.35 43.01
C GLY A 72 35.44 4.93 42.43
N GLY A 73 35.37 4.75 41.11
CA GLY A 73 35.47 3.45 40.44
C GLY A 73 34.20 2.59 40.52
N ARG A 74 33.08 3.16 40.97
CA ARG A 74 31.75 2.51 40.98
C ARG A 74 31.04 2.75 39.66
N VAL A 75 30.33 1.75 39.16
CA VAL A 75 29.54 1.84 37.92
C VAL A 75 28.43 2.85 38.10
N SER A 76 28.41 3.88 37.24
CA SER A 76 27.44 4.98 37.25
C SER A 76 26.53 4.98 36.03
N ALA A 77 26.92 4.39 34.90
CA ALA A 77 26.01 4.22 33.78
C ALA A 77 26.25 2.93 33.00
N VAL A 78 25.18 2.38 32.42
CA VAL A 78 25.25 1.27 31.45
C VAL A 78 24.42 1.63 30.22
N ALA A 79 25.04 1.60 29.04
CA ALA A 79 24.46 1.98 27.75
C ALA A 79 24.80 0.91 26.70
N LEU A 80 23.81 0.12 26.30
CA LEU A 80 23.96 -1.01 25.38
C LEU A 80 22.98 -0.93 24.19
N GLN A 81 22.62 0.28 23.77
CA GLN A 81 21.57 0.51 22.77
C GLN A 81 21.84 -0.23 21.46
N GLY A 82 20.82 -0.88 20.91
CA GLY A 82 20.87 -1.61 19.64
C GLY A 82 21.65 -2.93 19.68
N VAL A 83 22.20 -3.33 20.83
CA VAL A 83 22.85 -4.65 20.98
C VAL A 83 21.75 -5.69 21.25
N PRO A 84 21.50 -6.70 20.39
CA PRO A 84 20.37 -7.62 20.55
C PRO A 84 20.65 -8.68 21.62
N LEU A 85 20.64 -8.28 22.89
CA LEU A 85 20.99 -9.10 24.05
C LEU A 85 20.07 -10.30 24.23
N GLY A 86 18.76 -10.16 23.95
CA GLY A 86 17.79 -11.24 24.11
C GLY A 86 17.73 -11.74 25.56
N ALA A 87 17.27 -10.89 26.48
CA ALA A 87 17.25 -11.18 27.91
C ALA A 87 15.89 -10.85 28.54
N ASP A 88 15.53 -11.56 29.62
CA ASP A 88 14.33 -11.25 30.40
C ASP A 88 14.59 -10.07 31.34
N PHE A 89 13.63 -9.15 31.47
CA PHE A 89 13.74 -7.96 32.32
C PHE A 89 13.99 -8.29 33.80
N ARG A 90 13.57 -9.46 34.29
CA ARG A 90 13.91 -9.91 35.66
C ARG A 90 15.42 -10.03 35.87
N ALA A 91 16.17 -10.41 34.84
CA ALA A 91 17.63 -10.44 34.91
C ALA A 91 18.18 -9.01 35.06
N VAL A 92 17.70 -8.05 34.25
CA VAL A 92 18.06 -6.64 34.37
C VAL A 92 17.74 -6.10 35.77
N SER A 93 16.53 -6.38 36.27
CA SER A 93 16.06 -5.91 37.57
C SER A 93 16.87 -6.47 38.74
N SER A 94 17.23 -7.75 38.71
CA SER A 94 17.98 -8.40 39.80
C SER A 94 19.49 -8.19 39.77
N SER A 95 20.03 -7.68 38.66
CA SER A 95 21.47 -7.48 38.47
C SER A 95 21.85 -6.01 38.24
N VAL A 96 21.52 -5.47 37.06
CA VAL A 96 21.93 -4.13 36.66
C VAL A 96 21.25 -3.06 37.49
N LEU A 97 19.92 -3.14 37.71
CA LEU A 97 19.22 -2.16 38.57
C LEU A 97 19.65 -2.23 40.04
N ALA A 98 20.24 -3.33 40.49
CA ALA A 98 20.77 -3.49 41.85
C ALA A 98 22.14 -2.83 42.06
N LEU A 99 22.76 -2.27 41.02
CA LEU A 99 24.02 -1.52 41.12
C LEU A 99 23.82 -0.25 41.96
N GLY A 100 24.40 -0.22 43.15
CA GLY A 100 24.16 0.85 44.12
C GLY A 100 24.67 2.25 43.72
N GLY A 101 25.55 2.35 42.72
CA GLY A 101 26.08 3.61 42.19
C GLY A 101 25.51 4.02 40.84
N LEU A 102 24.56 3.25 40.29
CA LEU A 102 24.01 3.49 38.96
C LEU A 102 23.14 4.75 38.95
N GLU A 103 23.40 5.64 37.99
CA GLU A 103 22.70 6.92 37.77
C GLU A 103 21.88 6.87 36.47
N SER A 104 22.35 6.18 35.43
CA SER A 104 21.63 6.06 34.15
C SER A 104 21.74 4.65 33.55
N LEU A 105 20.63 4.13 33.03
CA LEU A 105 20.57 2.85 32.31
C LEU A 105 19.82 3.02 30.99
N SER A 106 20.45 2.68 29.88
CA SER A 106 19.79 2.65 28.57
C SER A 106 20.03 1.32 27.85
N LEU A 107 18.92 0.61 27.65
CA LEU A 107 18.80 -0.69 27.00
C LEU A 107 17.76 -0.60 25.87
N SER A 108 17.85 0.46 25.06
CA SER A 108 16.96 0.65 23.91
C SER A 108 17.23 -0.36 22.79
N SER A 109 16.17 -0.97 22.26
CA SER A 109 16.23 -1.88 21.11
C SER A 109 17.18 -3.08 21.31
N VAL A 110 17.23 -3.64 22.52
CA VAL A 110 18.12 -4.76 22.87
C VAL A 110 17.43 -6.12 22.93
N ASN A 111 16.15 -6.18 22.53
CA ASN A 111 15.31 -7.38 22.56
C ASN A 111 15.07 -7.90 24.00
N LEU A 112 14.74 -7.00 24.93
CA LEU A 112 14.26 -7.38 26.26
C LEU A 112 12.83 -7.91 26.19
N THR A 113 12.53 -8.92 27.01
CA THR A 113 11.18 -9.49 27.15
C THR A 113 10.77 -9.55 28.63
N GLY A 114 9.49 -9.79 28.90
CA GLY A 114 9.00 -10.04 30.27
C GLY A 114 8.22 -8.87 30.86
N ASN A 115 7.83 -8.98 32.13
CA ASN A 115 7.03 -7.95 32.81
C ASN A 115 7.93 -6.86 33.41
N VAL A 116 7.55 -5.59 33.23
CA VAL A 116 8.23 -4.38 33.71
C VAL A 116 8.18 -4.18 35.24
N ALA A 117 7.48 -5.04 35.98
CA ALA A 117 7.44 -4.97 37.44
C ALA A 117 8.84 -5.02 38.08
N GLY A 118 9.18 -3.98 38.84
CA GLY A 118 10.51 -3.79 39.43
C GLY A 118 10.71 -4.42 40.81
N THR A 119 11.97 -4.76 41.10
CA THR A 119 12.50 -4.91 42.47
C THR A 119 13.37 -3.69 42.83
N ARG A 120 13.85 -3.57 44.08
CA ARG A 120 14.59 -2.36 44.55
C ARG A 120 15.73 -1.96 43.61
N CYS A 121 15.79 -0.67 43.30
CA CYS A 121 16.85 -0.09 42.47
C CYS A 121 17.91 0.59 43.35
N GLY A 122 19.11 0.82 42.80
CA GLY A 122 20.07 1.75 43.38
C GLY A 122 19.46 3.14 43.52
N GLY A 123 19.56 3.76 44.72
CA GLY A 123 18.93 5.06 45.00
C GLY A 123 19.47 6.25 44.20
N GLY A 124 20.55 6.06 43.43
CA GLY A 124 21.13 7.07 42.55
C GLY A 124 20.55 7.09 41.13
N LEU A 125 19.76 6.08 40.72
CA LEU A 125 19.28 5.94 39.34
C LEU A 125 18.27 7.04 39.03
N SER A 126 18.62 7.95 38.12
CA SER A 126 17.78 9.06 37.68
C SER A 126 17.14 8.85 36.31
N GLU A 127 17.78 8.09 35.43
CA GLU A 127 17.32 7.87 34.05
C GLU A 127 17.26 6.38 33.70
N LEU A 128 16.13 5.94 33.15
CA LEU A 128 15.93 4.58 32.70
C LEU A 128 15.25 4.56 31.32
N ASP A 129 15.97 4.09 30.32
CA ASP A 129 15.49 3.95 28.95
C ASP A 129 15.46 2.47 28.53
N LEU A 130 14.26 1.96 28.30
CA LEU A 130 13.98 0.59 27.89
C LEU A 130 13.15 0.56 26.60
N SER A 131 13.26 1.61 25.78
CA SER A 131 12.47 1.77 24.55
C SER A 131 12.75 0.69 23.49
N GLY A 132 11.77 0.39 22.64
CA GLY A 132 11.93 -0.51 21.48
C GLY A 132 12.18 -1.98 21.82
N ASN A 133 11.58 -2.48 22.91
CA ASN A 133 11.69 -3.87 23.36
C ASN A 133 10.32 -4.58 23.30
N ASP A 134 10.20 -5.80 23.86
CA ASP A 134 8.93 -6.54 24.02
C ASP A 134 8.59 -6.68 25.51
N LEU A 135 8.68 -5.56 26.25
CA LEU A 135 8.29 -5.50 27.65
C LEU A 135 6.77 -5.41 27.76
N ARG A 136 6.23 -6.09 28.77
CA ARG A 136 4.79 -6.15 29.06
C ARG A 136 4.52 -5.65 30.48
N GLY A 137 3.26 -5.41 30.79
CA GLY A 137 2.84 -5.04 32.15
C GLY A 137 1.66 -4.06 32.13
N SER A 138 1.14 -3.79 33.32
CA SER A 138 0.11 -2.78 33.57
C SER A 138 0.70 -1.43 33.95
N LEU A 139 -0.09 -0.36 33.93
CA LEU A 139 0.32 0.95 34.45
C LEU A 139 0.69 0.90 35.95
N ALA A 140 0.08 -0.01 36.71
CA ALA A 140 0.45 -0.25 38.10
C ALA A 140 1.87 -0.86 38.23
N ASP A 141 2.28 -1.71 37.28
CA ASP A 141 3.65 -2.25 37.24
C ASP A 141 4.67 -1.14 36.91
N VAL A 142 4.32 -0.22 36.01
CA VAL A 142 5.14 0.97 35.69
C VAL A 142 5.29 1.87 36.92
N SER A 143 4.18 2.17 37.62
CA SER A 143 4.21 2.93 38.86
C SER A 143 5.03 2.22 39.95
N SER A 144 4.92 0.89 40.05
CA SER A 144 5.70 0.09 40.99
C SER A 144 7.20 0.13 40.69
N LEU A 145 7.60 0.11 39.41
CA LEU A 145 8.99 0.27 39.00
C LEU A 145 9.52 1.67 39.38
N ALA A 146 8.76 2.72 39.08
CA ALA A 146 9.12 4.08 39.45
C ALA A 146 9.27 4.22 40.98
N ALA A 147 8.35 3.66 41.76
CA ALA A 147 8.42 3.68 43.22
C ALA A 147 9.59 2.84 43.78
N ALA A 148 9.95 1.74 43.12
CA ALA A 148 11.12 0.93 43.50
C ALA A 148 12.45 1.66 43.26
N CYS A 149 12.46 2.61 42.32
CA CYS A 149 13.59 3.46 41.96
C CYS A 149 13.36 4.89 42.46
N SER A 150 13.45 5.14 43.77
CA SER A 150 13.09 6.44 44.37
C SER A 150 13.90 7.66 43.88
N GLY A 151 15.02 7.47 43.18
CA GLY A 151 15.80 8.55 42.55
C GLY A 151 15.40 8.85 41.11
N LEU A 152 14.50 8.05 40.53
CA LEU A 152 14.19 8.06 39.11
C LEU A 152 13.40 9.31 38.74
N LYS A 153 13.86 10.00 37.70
CA LYS A 153 13.26 11.22 37.17
C LYS A 153 12.70 11.03 35.77
N SER A 154 13.39 10.27 34.93
CA SER A 154 12.99 10.01 33.54
C SER A 154 12.88 8.52 33.28
N LEU A 155 11.73 8.10 32.76
CA LEU A 155 11.44 6.71 32.38
C LEU A 155 10.92 6.66 30.95
N ASN A 156 11.65 5.99 30.07
CA ASN A 156 11.23 5.73 28.70
C ASN A 156 10.91 4.25 28.49
N LEU A 157 9.64 3.96 28.21
CA LEU A 157 9.10 2.64 27.89
C LEU A 157 8.47 2.61 26.49
N SER A 158 8.78 3.56 25.62
CA SER A 158 8.18 3.65 24.29
C SER A 158 8.45 2.42 23.41
N GLY A 159 7.52 2.05 22.53
CA GLY A 159 7.70 0.92 21.61
C GLY A 159 7.81 -0.42 22.31
N ASN A 160 6.91 -0.70 23.26
CA ASN A 160 6.77 -1.94 24.01
C ASN A 160 5.31 -2.43 23.96
N SER A 161 4.92 -3.37 24.82
CA SER A 161 3.56 -3.94 24.94
C SER A 161 2.94 -3.72 26.33
N VAL A 162 3.12 -2.53 26.91
CA VAL A 162 2.49 -2.13 28.20
C VAL A 162 1.01 -1.78 27.96
N GLY A 163 0.07 -2.33 28.75
CA GLY A 163 -1.36 -1.96 28.66
C GLY A 163 -2.41 -3.09 28.75
N ASN A 164 -2.03 -4.37 28.84
CA ASN A 164 -2.99 -5.50 29.01
C ASN A 164 -3.36 -5.77 30.50
N PRO A 165 -4.61 -6.15 30.85
CA PRO A 165 -5.10 -6.14 32.24
C PRO A 165 -4.75 -7.42 33.03
N PRO A 166 -4.77 -7.36 34.38
CA PRO A 166 -6.02 -7.67 35.09
C PRO A 166 -6.28 -6.70 36.25
N MET A 167 -7.23 -5.78 36.09
CA MET A 167 -7.95 -5.26 37.25
C MET A 167 -9.40 -5.73 37.19
N ALA A 168 -9.70 -6.70 38.05
CA ALA A 168 -11.05 -6.85 38.56
C ALA A 168 -11.36 -5.61 39.41
N ALA A 169 -12.49 -4.96 39.13
CA ALA A 169 -13.06 -3.92 39.97
C ALA A 169 -13.17 -4.44 41.41
N GLY A 170 -12.41 -3.86 42.35
CA GLY A 170 -12.46 -4.33 43.73
C GLY A 170 -11.58 -3.62 44.76
N ASP A 171 -10.30 -3.40 44.48
CA ASP A 171 -9.38 -2.94 45.55
C ASP A 171 -8.87 -1.52 45.31
N GLY A 172 -9.45 -0.60 46.07
CA GLY A 172 -8.91 0.74 46.29
C GLY A 172 -7.60 0.69 47.08
N LEU A 173 -6.51 0.33 46.42
CA LEU A 173 -5.18 0.70 46.89
C LEU A 173 -4.87 2.09 46.32
N ALA A 174 -4.83 3.07 47.22
CA ALA A 174 -4.23 4.36 46.97
C ALA A 174 -2.74 4.14 46.64
N VAL A 175 -2.42 4.00 45.36
CA VAL A 175 -1.05 4.01 44.85
C VAL A 175 -0.66 5.47 44.69
N ALA A 176 0.45 5.87 45.32
CA ALA A 176 0.99 7.22 45.20
C ALA A 176 1.28 7.54 43.72
N GLY A 177 0.99 8.77 43.29
CA GLY A 177 1.26 9.22 41.92
C GLY A 177 2.75 9.15 41.56
N PHE A 178 3.06 9.34 40.27
CA PHE A 178 4.45 9.27 39.80
C PHE A 178 5.32 10.36 40.45
N GLU A 179 6.44 9.96 41.06
CA GLU A 179 7.51 10.89 41.49
C GLU A 179 8.47 11.24 40.33
N LEU A 180 8.12 10.87 39.10
CA LEU A 180 8.87 11.16 37.89
C LEU A 180 8.70 12.62 37.44
N GLU A 181 9.71 13.14 36.74
CA GLU A 181 9.64 14.39 35.98
C GLU A 181 9.25 14.12 34.51
N GLU A 182 9.64 12.97 33.95
CA GLU A 182 9.35 12.59 32.56
C GLU A 182 8.93 11.12 32.44
N LEU A 183 7.89 10.88 31.64
CA LEU A 183 7.38 9.54 31.36
C LEU A 183 6.97 9.43 29.88
N ASP A 184 7.63 8.52 29.16
CA ASP A 184 7.31 8.20 27.77
C ASP A 184 6.77 6.77 27.67
N LEU A 185 5.51 6.67 27.29
CA LEU A 185 4.75 5.43 27.10
C LEU A 185 4.24 5.32 25.65
N SER A 186 4.86 6.02 24.70
CA SER A 186 4.44 6.03 23.30
C SER A 186 4.52 4.65 22.65
N PHE A 187 3.66 4.35 21.69
CA PHE A 187 3.62 3.11 20.92
C PHE A 187 3.59 1.86 21.83
N ASN A 188 2.65 1.86 22.77
CA ASN A 188 2.33 0.74 23.64
C ASN A 188 0.90 0.25 23.39
N GLU A 189 0.40 -0.65 24.24
CA GLU A 189 -0.93 -1.25 24.15
C GLU A 189 -1.91 -0.66 25.17
N ILE A 190 -1.68 0.57 25.66
CA ILE A 190 -2.55 1.19 26.66
C ILE A 190 -3.92 1.43 26.04
N SER A 191 -4.97 0.92 26.69
CA SER A 191 -6.33 0.95 26.15
C SER A 191 -7.38 1.17 27.23
N GLY A 192 -8.53 1.71 26.83
CA GLY A 192 -9.66 1.97 27.74
C GLY A 192 -9.61 3.32 28.47
N GLU A 193 -10.79 3.80 28.84
CA GLU A 193 -10.99 5.11 29.47
C GLU A 193 -10.43 5.18 30.91
N ASP A 194 -10.47 4.05 31.64
CA ASP A 194 -10.06 3.99 33.05
C ASP A 194 -8.55 4.13 33.22
N ASP A 195 -7.75 3.58 32.31
CA ASP A 195 -6.28 3.69 32.34
C ASP A 195 -5.84 5.14 32.11
N LEU A 196 -6.43 5.81 31.12
CA LEU A 196 -6.17 7.23 30.85
C LEU A 196 -6.64 8.11 32.01
N ARG A 197 -7.84 7.86 32.54
CA ARG A 197 -8.39 8.58 33.71
C ARG A 197 -7.50 8.40 34.93
N TRP A 198 -7.04 7.18 35.19
CA TRP A 198 -6.15 6.89 36.31
C TRP A 198 -4.82 7.63 36.15
N LEU A 199 -4.20 7.58 34.97
CA LEU A 199 -2.90 8.20 34.74
C LEU A 199 -2.97 9.73 34.84
N LEU A 200 -3.98 10.35 34.22
CA LEU A 200 -4.19 11.81 34.29
C LEU A 200 -4.62 12.30 35.68
N SER A 201 -5.17 11.42 36.53
CA SER A 201 -5.47 11.74 37.93
C SER A 201 -4.24 11.66 38.84
N ASN A 202 -3.16 11.01 38.40
CA ASN A 202 -1.99 10.68 39.21
C ASN A 202 -0.66 11.25 38.66
N LEU A 203 -0.73 12.44 38.03
CA LEU A 203 0.43 13.08 37.40
C LEU A 203 1.57 13.46 38.37
N GLY A 204 1.30 13.66 39.67
CA GLY A 204 2.35 13.90 40.66
C GLY A 204 3.27 15.09 40.31
N ALA A 205 4.57 14.84 40.14
CA ALA A 205 5.60 15.83 39.80
C ALA A 205 5.91 15.91 38.28
N LEU A 206 5.14 15.22 37.46
CA LEU A 206 5.42 15.03 36.04
C LEU A 206 5.36 16.34 35.25
N ARG A 207 6.40 16.57 34.45
CA ARG A 207 6.56 17.71 33.55
C ARG A 207 6.34 17.32 32.09
N ARG A 208 6.69 16.11 31.71
CA ARG A 208 6.51 15.56 30.35
C ARG A 208 5.77 14.23 30.40
N LEU A 209 4.72 14.12 29.60
CA LEU A 209 3.97 12.89 29.40
C LEU A 209 3.74 12.66 27.91
N ASP A 210 4.28 11.55 27.41
CA ASP A 210 4.12 11.12 26.01
C ASP A 210 3.33 9.81 25.95
N LEU A 211 2.20 9.82 25.25
CA LEU A 211 1.29 8.67 25.09
C LEU A 211 1.00 8.37 23.61
N VAL A 212 1.82 8.87 22.69
CA VAL A 212 1.59 8.80 21.24
C VAL A 212 1.34 7.37 20.79
N GLY A 213 0.39 7.12 19.90
CA GLY A 213 0.28 5.80 19.25
C GLY A 213 -0.29 4.68 20.12
N ASN A 214 -0.97 5.00 21.23
CA ASN A 214 -1.70 4.01 22.05
C ASN A 214 -3.13 3.78 21.54
N HIS A 215 -3.96 3.03 22.27
CA HIS A 215 -5.32 2.62 21.87
C HIS A 215 -6.41 3.22 22.78
N LEU A 216 -6.41 4.54 22.93
CA LEU A 216 -7.27 5.29 23.84
C LEU A 216 -8.62 5.61 23.14
N SER A 217 -9.64 4.78 23.32
CA SER A 217 -10.89 4.85 22.53
C SER A 217 -12.01 5.76 23.10
N SER A 218 -11.69 6.93 23.65
CA SER A 218 -12.69 7.84 24.29
C SER A 218 -12.25 9.31 24.28
N GLY A 219 -13.03 10.20 24.91
CA GLY A 219 -12.63 11.59 25.14
C GLY A 219 -11.57 11.74 26.23
N ILE A 220 -11.02 12.95 26.38
CA ILE A 220 -10.04 13.28 27.42
C ILE A 220 -10.78 13.53 28.74
N PRO A 221 -10.51 12.77 29.82
CA PRO A 221 -11.11 13.04 31.13
C PRO A 221 -10.55 14.33 31.73
N ALA A 222 -11.29 14.96 32.64
CA ALA A 222 -10.83 16.17 33.32
C ALA A 222 -9.52 15.91 34.09
N ILE A 223 -8.52 16.77 33.88
CA ILE A 223 -7.20 16.62 34.50
C ILE A 223 -7.22 17.32 35.87
N ALA A 224 -7.25 16.53 36.95
CA ALA A 224 -7.46 17.04 38.31
C ALA A 224 -6.30 17.94 38.81
N ASN A 225 -5.04 17.65 38.43
CA ASN A 225 -3.87 18.45 38.78
C ASN A 225 -2.76 18.32 37.73
N CYS A 226 -2.61 19.33 36.88
CA CYS A 226 -1.56 19.45 35.85
C CYS A 226 -0.70 20.70 36.06
N SER A 227 -0.55 21.16 37.30
CA SER A 227 0.16 22.40 37.62
C SER A 227 1.66 22.37 37.29
N TYR A 228 2.28 21.19 37.22
CA TYR A 228 3.69 21.02 36.83
C TYR A 228 3.89 20.58 35.38
N LEU A 229 2.81 20.14 34.71
CA LEU A 229 2.89 19.56 33.38
C LEU A 229 3.21 20.65 32.35
N GLN A 230 4.29 20.44 31.59
CA GLN A 230 4.81 21.37 30.59
C GLN A 230 4.65 20.82 29.17
N HIS A 231 4.65 19.50 29.01
CA HIS A 231 4.55 18.81 27.74
C HIS A 231 3.55 17.66 27.84
N LEU A 232 2.57 17.65 26.95
CA LEU A 232 1.58 16.58 26.83
C LEU A 232 1.38 16.23 25.35
N ASP A 233 1.70 14.99 25.00
CA ASP A 233 1.41 14.42 23.68
C ASP A 233 0.45 13.23 23.78
N LEU A 234 -0.74 13.42 23.20
CA LEU A 234 -1.81 12.42 23.10
C LEU A 234 -2.12 12.07 21.63
N SER A 235 -1.19 12.33 20.71
CA SER A 235 -1.42 12.13 19.28
C SER A 235 -1.52 10.65 18.89
N LEU A 236 -2.14 10.38 17.73
CA LEU A 236 -2.24 9.04 17.15
C LEU A 236 -2.85 7.98 18.10
N SER A 237 -3.74 8.38 19.00
CA SER A 237 -4.21 7.51 20.09
C SER A 237 -5.64 7.00 19.92
N GLY A 238 -6.35 7.41 18.87
CA GLY A 238 -7.74 7.03 18.62
C GLY A 238 -8.77 7.73 19.51
N LEU A 239 -8.38 8.81 20.19
CA LEU A 239 -9.26 9.61 21.05
C LEU A 239 -10.38 10.25 20.22
N SER A 240 -11.56 10.41 20.79
CA SER A 240 -12.74 10.90 20.06
C SER A 240 -13.68 11.75 20.91
N GLY A 241 -14.66 12.38 20.26
CA GLY A 241 -15.65 13.24 20.93
C GLY A 241 -15.19 14.68 21.08
N GLU A 242 -15.95 15.48 21.83
CA GLU A 242 -15.62 16.89 22.07
C GLU A 242 -14.65 17.06 23.25
N ILE A 243 -13.79 18.09 23.19
CA ILE A 243 -12.97 18.47 24.34
C ILE A 243 -13.85 19.27 25.31
N GLY A 244 -14.13 18.68 26.47
CA GLY A 244 -14.93 19.31 27.52
C GLY A 244 -14.30 20.58 28.08
N VAL A 245 -15.14 21.54 28.47
CA VAL A 245 -14.73 22.71 29.26
C VAL A 245 -14.16 22.23 30.60
N GLY A 246 -13.05 22.81 31.02
CA GLY A 246 -12.37 22.52 32.29
C GLY A 246 -11.29 21.46 32.19
N VAL A 247 -11.17 20.73 31.07
CA VAL A 247 -10.18 19.66 30.90
C VAL A 247 -8.75 20.16 31.11
N PHE A 248 -8.43 21.33 30.54
CA PHE A 248 -7.10 21.95 30.63
C PHE A 248 -7.05 23.18 31.54
N GLY A 249 -8.16 23.57 32.18
CA GLY A 249 -8.27 24.82 32.95
C GLY A 249 -7.25 24.96 34.09
N GLY A 250 -6.71 23.84 34.59
CA GLY A 250 -5.66 23.80 35.62
C GLY A 250 -4.22 23.80 35.10
N CYS A 251 -3.98 23.66 33.79
CA CYS A 251 -2.66 23.33 33.22
C CYS A 251 -1.84 24.57 32.86
N ARG A 252 -1.66 25.51 33.81
CA ARG A 252 -1.04 26.82 33.54
C ARG A 252 0.42 26.76 33.10
N SER A 253 1.12 25.69 33.44
CA SER A 253 2.53 25.47 33.08
C SER A 253 2.71 24.79 31.72
N LEU A 254 1.62 24.39 31.07
CA LEU A 254 1.69 23.69 29.78
C LEU A 254 2.27 24.61 28.71
N THR A 255 3.32 24.13 28.05
CA THR A 255 4.04 24.83 26.97
C THR A 255 3.82 24.15 25.62
N TYR A 256 3.62 22.83 25.63
CA TYR A 256 3.39 22.02 24.44
C TYR A 256 2.17 21.12 24.66
N LEU A 257 1.23 21.19 23.72
CA LEU A 257 0.06 20.32 23.67
C LEU A 257 -0.12 19.78 22.24
N ASN A 258 -0.04 18.45 22.09
CA ASN A 258 -0.29 17.77 20.82
C ASN A 258 -1.44 16.79 20.96
N LEU A 259 -2.53 17.07 20.24
CA LEU A 259 -3.73 16.24 20.15
C LEU A 259 -3.96 15.72 18.72
N SER A 260 -2.95 15.82 17.85
CA SER A 260 -3.08 15.53 16.43
C SER A 260 -3.36 14.05 16.12
N SER A 261 -3.86 13.77 14.91
CA SER A 261 -4.11 12.40 14.43
C SER A 261 -5.06 11.60 15.34
N ASN A 262 -6.15 12.23 15.76
CA ASN A 262 -7.23 11.62 16.55
C ASN A 262 -8.57 11.82 15.83
N HIS A 263 -9.68 11.56 16.53
CA HIS A 263 -11.05 11.70 16.04
C HIS A 263 -11.85 12.74 16.85
N PHE A 264 -11.19 13.79 17.36
CA PHE A 264 -11.87 14.85 18.10
C PHE A 264 -12.85 15.62 17.21
N THR A 265 -13.98 16.00 17.78
CA THR A 265 -15.06 16.76 17.13
C THR A 265 -15.37 18.05 17.90
N GLY A 266 -16.28 18.88 17.37
CA GLY A 266 -16.73 20.10 18.04
C GLY A 266 -15.77 21.27 17.87
N THR A 267 -15.83 22.25 18.79
CA THR A 267 -15.00 23.46 18.79
C THR A 267 -13.91 23.40 19.85
N LEU A 268 -12.87 24.22 19.72
CA LEU A 268 -11.88 24.41 20.78
C LEU A 268 -12.54 25.07 22.01
N PRO A 269 -12.37 24.54 23.24
CA PRO A 269 -12.99 25.11 24.41
C PRO A 269 -12.31 26.42 24.81
N SER A 270 -13.11 27.45 25.10
CA SER A 270 -12.61 28.82 25.32
C SER A 270 -11.72 28.96 26.56
N ASP A 271 -11.86 28.07 27.54
CA ASP A 271 -11.06 28.07 28.76
C ASP A 271 -9.65 27.50 28.56
N LEU A 272 -9.33 26.95 27.38
CA LEU A 272 -7.96 26.62 26.99
C LEU A 272 -7.04 27.86 27.04
N SER A 273 -7.60 29.06 26.88
CA SER A 273 -6.92 30.35 27.12
C SER A 273 -6.27 30.47 28.50
N SER A 274 -6.69 29.65 29.48
CA SER A 274 -6.08 29.56 30.81
C SER A 274 -4.66 28.98 30.79
N CYS A 275 -4.28 28.27 29.71
CA CYS A 275 -2.93 27.74 29.49
C CYS A 275 -2.00 28.85 28.99
N THR A 276 -1.78 29.87 29.82
CA THR A 276 -1.09 31.11 29.43
C THR A 276 0.37 30.92 29.02
N SER A 277 0.99 29.78 29.35
CA SER A 277 2.38 29.45 29.00
C SER A 277 2.52 28.69 27.67
N LEU A 278 1.40 28.37 27.01
CA LEU A 278 1.39 27.52 25.83
C LEU A 278 2.10 28.22 24.67
N SER A 279 3.09 27.53 24.09
CA SER A 279 3.87 28.01 22.95
C SER A 279 3.62 27.19 21.69
N SER A 280 3.22 25.93 21.83
CA SER A 280 2.92 25.03 20.72
C SER A 280 1.61 24.29 20.96
N LEU A 281 0.69 24.41 19.99
CA LEU A 281 -0.59 23.72 19.98
C LEU A 281 -0.82 23.04 18.64
N SER A 282 -0.88 21.71 18.64
CA SER A 282 -1.17 20.90 17.47
C SER A 282 -2.49 20.16 17.62
N LEU A 283 -3.41 20.42 16.70
CA LEU A 283 -4.74 19.80 16.61
C LEU A 283 -4.94 19.11 15.25
N SER A 284 -3.86 18.98 14.47
CA SER A 284 -3.92 18.55 13.08
C SER A 284 -4.52 17.16 12.91
N SER A 285 -5.14 16.88 11.76
CA SER A 285 -5.73 15.57 11.45
C SER A 285 -6.74 15.11 12.50
N ASN A 286 -7.79 15.92 12.69
CA ASN A 286 -8.94 15.64 13.54
C ASN A 286 -10.23 16.02 12.79
N ASN A 287 -11.37 16.02 13.47
CA ASN A 287 -12.66 16.40 12.92
C ASN A 287 -13.24 17.64 13.62
N PHE A 288 -12.38 18.57 14.08
CA PHE A 288 -12.80 19.85 14.66
C PHE A 288 -13.54 20.68 13.63
N SER A 289 -14.58 21.38 14.05
CA SER A 289 -15.45 22.19 13.20
C SER A 289 -15.83 23.51 13.87
N GLY A 290 -16.53 24.38 13.16
CA GLY A 290 -16.86 25.72 13.64
C GLY A 290 -15.79 26.75 13.27
N GLU A 291 -15.97 27.98 13.74
CA GLU A 291 -15.10 29.10 13.37
C GLU A 291 -13.71 28.96 13.99
N PHE A 292 -12.68 29.40 13.26
CA PHE A 292 -11.32 29.49 13.78
C PHE A 292 -11.28 30.40 15.02
N PRO A 293 -10.87 29.90 16.21
CA PRO A 293 -11.09 30.59 17.49
C PRO A 293 -10.03 31.66 17.78
N VAL A 294 -9.83 32.60 16.85
CA VAL A 294 -8.76 33.60 16.90
C VAL A 294 -8.74 34.41 18.20
N ASP A 295 -9.91 34.79 18.74
CA ASP A 295 -9.99 35.57 19.99
C ASP A 295 -9.55 34.78 21.22
N THR A 296 -9.76 33.45 21.21
CA THR A 296 -9.24 32.58 22.29
C THR A 296 -7.72 32.46 22.14
N LEU A 297 -7.22 32.33 20.92
CA LEU A 297 -5.79 32.14 20.65
C LEU A 297 -4.96 33.40 20.93
N THR A 298 -5.48 34.59 20.61
CA THR A 298 -4.79 35.87 20.85
C THR A 298 -4.61 36.20 22.33
N SER A 299 -5.42 35.60 23.21
CA SER A 299 -5.27 35.75 24.66
C SER A 299 -4.04 35.01 25.24
N MET A 300 -3.40 34.13 24.46
CA MET A 300 -2.23 33.35 24.86
C MET A 300 -0.94 33.94 24.25
N PRO A 301 -0.14 34.71 25.02
CA PRO A 301 0.89 35.60 24.47
C PRO A 301 2.15 34.89 23.95
N TYR A 302 2.39 33.63 24.35
CA TYR A 302 3.59 32.89 23.98
C TYR A 302 3.38 31.91 22.81
N LEU A 303 2.15 31.84 22.26
CA LEU A 303 1.87 30.96 21.13
C LEU A 303 2.74 31.32 19.93
N ALA A 304 3.60 30.36 19.58
CA ALA A 304 4.53 30.44 18.47
C ALA A 304 4.18 29.46 17.35
N THR A 305 3.60 28.30 17.69
CA THR A 305 3.25 27.25 16.72
C THR A 305 1.78 26.88 16.85
N LEU A 306 1.06 26.99 15.74
CA LEU A 306 -0.34 26.58 15.58
C LEU A 306 -0.45 25.64 14.37
N GLU A 307 -0.75 24.37 14.62
CA GLU A 307 -0.87 23.33 13.60
C GLU A 307 -2.27 22.71 13.62
N PHE A 308 -3.21 23.28 12.87
CA PHE A 308 -4.62 22.89 12.85
C PHE A 308 -5.02 22.28 11.49
N ALA A 309 -4.03 21.77 10.74
CA ALA A 309 -4.22 21.20 9.42
C ALA A 309 -5.22 20.03 9.42
N PHE A 310 -5.86 19.75 8.28
CA PHE A 310 -6.75 18.59 8.12
C PHE A 310 -7.87 18.51 9.18
N ASN A 311 -8.64 19.60 9.31
CA ASN A 311 -9.86 19.68 10.12
C ASN A 311 -11.03 20.21 9.27
N ASP A 312 -12.20 20.44 9.87
CA ASP A 312 -13.39 21.03 9.25
C ASP A 312 -13.65 22.48 9.72
N LEU A 313 -12.61 23.22 10.12
CA LEU A 313 -12.74 24.60 10.58
C LEU A 313 -13.23 25.51 9.45
N ASN A 314 -14.11 26.45 9.78
CA ASN A 314 -14.71 27.40 8.84
C ASN A 314 -14.59 28.85 9.34
N GLY A 315 -15.33 29.77 8.72
CA GLY A 315 -15.22 31.19 9.02
C GLY A 315 -13.97 31.82 8.37
N SER A 316 -13.53 32.96 8.89
CA SER A 316 -12.34 33.69 8.40
C SER A 316 -11.16 33.57 9.39
N LEU A 317 -9.94 33.90 8.94
CA LEU A 317 -8.77 33.96 9.84
C LEU A 317 -8.92 35.03 10.94
N GLY A 318 -9.72 36.08 10.69
CA GLY A 318 -9.93 37.21 11.58
C GLY A 318 -8.73 38.17 11.65
N ASP A 319 -9.01 39.47 11.77
CA ASP A 319 -7.95 40.50 11.81
C ASP A 319 -7.12 40.46 13.11
N SER A 320 -7.69 39.92 14.19
CA SER A 320 -7.04 39.79 15.51
C SER A 320 -5.79 38.90 15.47
N ILE A 321 -5.64 38.02 14.47
CA ILE A 321 -4.45 37.14 14.35
C ILE A 321 -3.14 37.94 14.23
N THR A 322 -3.24 39.19 13.76
CA THR A 322 -2.13 40.17 13.70
C THR A 322 -1.56 40.53 15.08
N GLN A 323 -2.30 40.26 16.15
CA GLN A 323 -1.95 40.59 17.53
C GLN A 323 -1.14 39.49 18.21
N MET A 324 -0.76 38.42 17.52
CA MET A 324 0.03 37.31 18.06
C MET A 324 1.53 37.53 17.81
N PRO A 325 2.29 38.14 18.74
CA PRO A 325 3.64 38.66 18.44
C PRO A 325 4.70 37.57 18.25
N MET A 326 4.47 36.39 18.81
CA MET A 326 5.42 35.27 18.81
C MET A 326 5.13 34.24 17.71
N LEU A 327 4.06 34.43 16.91
CA LEU A 327 3.62 33.44 15.93
C LEU A 327 4.70 33.22 14.86
N GLU A 328 5.28 32.03 14.85
CA GLU A 328 6.31 31.58 13.90
C GLU A 328 5.74 30.62 12.86
N VAL A 329 4.85 29.71 13.26
CA VAL A 329 4.24 28.71 12.37
C VAL A 329 2.73 28.79 12.49
N LEU A 330 2.07 29.03 11.35
CA LEU A 330 0.63 28.94 11.21
C LEU A 330 0.29 27.98 10.09
N ASP A 331 -0.17 26.79 10.45
CA ASP A 331 -0.68 25.79 9.51
C ASP A 331 -2.18 25.58 9.73
N LEU A 332 -2.97 26.09 8.78
CA LEU A 332 -4.42 25.92 8.70
C LEU A 332 -4.82 25.18 7.43
N SER A 333 -3.89 24.44 6.81
CA SER A 333 -4.11 23.75 5.54
C SER A 333 -5.24 22.71 5.63
N SER A 334 -5.89 22.43 4.51
CA SER A 334 -6.96 21.41 4.43
C SER A 334 -8.11 21.59 5.44
N ASN A 335 -8.64 22.82 5.50
CA ASN A 335 -9.84 23.22 6.24
C ASN A 335 -10.90 23.81 5.29
N ARG A 336 -11.95 24.44 5.83
CA ARG A 336 -13.03 25.10 5.09
C ARG A 336 -13.04 26.62 5.32
N LEU A 337 -11.87 27.22 5.53
CA LEU A 337 -11.75 28.65 5.80
C LEU A 337 -12.13 29.49 4.56
N THR A 338 -12.77 30.61 4.81
CA THR A 338 -13.34 31.54 3.82
C THR A 338 -12.85 32.97 4.08
N GLY A 339 -13.27 33.93 3.24
CA GLY A 339 -12.84 35.32 3.37
C GLY A 339 -11.44 35.56 2.80
N SER A 340 -10.86 36.71 3.11
CA SER A 340 -9.53 37.10 2.63
C SER A 340 -8.44 36.90 3.68
N ILE A 341 -7.20 36.74 3.22
CA ILE A 341 -6.03 36.84 4.10
C ILE A 341 -5.98 38.27 4.66
N PRO A 342 -5.89 38.46 6.00
CA PRO A 342 -5.87 39.79 6.61
C PRO A 342 -4.80 40.68 6.00
N SER A 343 -5.16 41.92 5.63
CA SER A 343 -4.25 42.83 4.92
C SER A 343 -2.99 43.14 5.72
N ASP A 344 -3.11 43.13 7.04
CA ASP A 344 -2.11 43.57 7.99
C ASP A 344 -1.47 42.40 8.76
N LEU A 345 -1.57 41.15 8.23
CA LEU A 345 -1.04 39.92 8.86
C LEU A 345 0.40 40.07 9.39
N CYS A 346 1.23 40.82 8.66
CA CYS A 346 2.58 41.19 9.05
C CYS A 346 2.64 42.71 9.31
N PRO A 347 2.22 43.19 10.51
CA PRO A 347 2.07 44.62 10.75
C PRO A 347 3.43 45.35 10.79
N ASN A 348 4.52 44.63 11.06
CA ASN A 348 5.87 45.19 11.09
C ASN A 348 6.95 44.15 10.69
N PRO A 349 8.16 44.59 10.29
CA PRO A 349 9.26 43.71 9.89
C PRO A 349 9.76 42.70 10.94
N ALA A 350 9.52 42.97 12.23
CA ALA A 350 9.96 42.12 13.33
C ALA A 350 8.97 41.00 13.67
N PHE A 351 7.84 40.91 12.95
CA PHE A 351 6.86 39.84 13.13
C PHE A 351 7.52 38.48 12.87
N ALA A 352 7.27 37.52 13.76
CA ALA A 352 8.08 36.31 13.90
C ALA A 352 7.80 35.23 12.85
N LEU A 353 6.78 35.41 12.01
CA LEU A 353 6.23 34.39 11.11
C LEU A 353 7.28 33.87 10.11
N LYS A 354 7.46 32.55 10.13
CA LYS A 354 8.36 31.78 9.27
C LYS A 354 7.59 30.91 8.29
N THR A 355 6.48 30.34 8.72
CA THR A 355 5.69 29.39 7.93
C THR A 355 4.24 29.79 7.92
N LEU A 356 3.67 29.97 6.72
CA LEU A 356 2.26 30.25 6.52
C LEU A 356 1.67 29.27 5.51
N TYR A 357 0.92 28.30 6.02
CA TYR A 357 0.26 27.26 5.23
C TYR A 357 -1.25 27.42 5.31
N LEU A 358 -1.85 27.81 4.18
CA LEU A 358 -3.28 28.06 4.03
C LEU A 358 -3.88 27.28 2.86
N GLN A 359 -3.13 26.33 2.29
CA GLN A 359 -3.53 25.57 1.12
C GLN A 359 -4.76 24.70 1.38
N ASN A 360 -5.48 24.38 0.30
CA ASN A 360 -6.71 23.57 0.34
C ASN A 360 -7.78 24.13 1.29
N ASN A 361 -8.10 25.42 1.15
CA ASN A 361 -9.20 26.11 1.82
C ASN A 361 -10.14 26.75 0.77
N GLN A 362 -11.00 27.69 1.18
CA GLN A 362 -11.90 28.45 0.32
C GLN A 362 -11.62 29.97 0.39
N LEU A 363 -10.35 30.33 0.57
CA LEU A 363 -9.93 31.74 0.69
C LEU A 363 -10.10 32.48 -0.63
N THR A 364 -10.40 33.77 -0.53
CA THR A 364 -10.70 34.69 -1.64
C THR A 364 -9.93 36.00 -1.49
N GLY A 365 -10.10 36.93 -2.42
CA GLY A 365 -9.41 38.22 -2.39
C GLY A 365 -7.96 38.11 -2.88
N SER A 366 -7.19 39.17 -2.72
CA SER A 366 -5.80 39.26 -3.21
C SER A 366 -4.76 38.94 -2.15
N ILE A 367 -3.57 38.51 -2.57
CA ILE A 367 -2.40 38.37 -1.69
C ILE A 367 -2.04 39.75 -1.10
N PRO A 368 -2.02 39.92 0.24
CA PRO A 368 -1.70 41.21 0.86
C PRO A 368 -0.27 41.68 0.57
N LYS A 369 -0.13 42.94 0.15
CA LYS A 369 1.20 43.54 -0.11
C LYS A 369 2.08 43.57 1.14
N LEU A 370 1.48 43.78 2.32
CA LEU A 370 2.20 43.83 3.59
C LEU A 370 2.75 42.47 4.03
N LEU A 371 2.43 41.36 3.35
CA LEU A 371 3.09 40.07 3.58
C LEU A 371 4.61 40.15 3.37
N SER A 372 5.07 41.12 2.56
CA SER A 372 6.49 41.48 2.39
C SER A 372 7.18 42.00 3.67
N ASN A 373 6.42 42.36 4.71
CA ASN A 373 6.98 42.69 6.02
C ASN A 373 7.34 41.45 6.84
N CYS A 374 6.89 40.25 6.50
CA CYS A 374 7.29 39.05 7.25
C CYS A 374 8.72 38.63 6.86
N THR A 375 9.73 39.39 7.30
CA THR A 375 11.14 39.23 6.87
C THR A 375 11.76 37.87 7.24
N ARG A 376 11.16 37.17 8.22
CA ARG A 376 11.54 35.82 8.65
C ARG A 376 10.82 34.71 7.87
N LEU A 377 9.91 35.05 6.95
CA LEU A 377 9.13 34.07 6.18
C LEU A 377 10.08 33.21 5.32
N VAL A 378 9.96 31.90 5.51
CA VAL A 378 10.73 30.87 4.83
C VAL A 378 9.85 30.11 3.84
N SER A 379 8.60 29.82 4.22
CA SER A 379 7.71 28.99 3.41
C SER A 379 6.30 29.57 3.39
N LEU A 380 5.75 29.72 2.19
CA LEU A 380 4.42 30.27 1.94
C LEU A 380 3.67 29.36 0.97
N ASP A 381 2.60 28.72 1.45
CA ASP A 381 1.71 27.91 0.62
C ASP A 381 0.25 28.41 0.70
N LEU A 382 -0.26 28.86 -0.45
CA LEU A 382 -1.62 29.37 -0.62
C LEU A 382 -2.45 28.53 -1.62
N SER A 383 -1.97 27.33 -1.96
CA SER A 383 -2.50 26.55 -3.08
C SER A 383 -3.94 26.07 -2.89
N LEU A 384 -4.64 25.73 -3.97
CA LEU A 384 -6.03 25.23 -3.90
C LEU A 384 -6.99 26.18 -3.14
N ASN A 385 -6.96 27.46 -3.49
CA ASN A 385 -7.90 28.47 -3.00
C ASN A 385 -8.56 29.19 -4.20
N TYR A 386 -9.28 30.27 -3.92
CA TYR A 386 -9.90 31.14 -4.92
C TYR A 386 -9.29 32.56 -4.89
N ILE A 387 -7.98 32.64 -4.61
CA ILE A 387 -7.24 33.91 -4.49
C ILE A 387 -7.09 34.54 -5.87
N THR A 388 -7.36 35.83 -5.98
CA THR A 388 -7.36 36.62 -7.23
C THR A 388 -6.26 37.70 -7.24
N GLY A 389 -6.11 38.39 -8.36
CA GLY A 389 -5.17 39.51 -8.50
C GLY A 389 -3.74 39.07 -8.77
N ALA A 390 -2.82 40.04 -8.75
CA ALA A 390 -1.42 39.82 -9.09
C ALA A 390 -0.57 39.40 -7.89
N ILE A 391 0.51 38.65 -8.17
CA ILE A 391 1.56 38.34 -7.19
C ILE A 391 2.26 39.67 -6.79
N PRO A 392 2.28 40.05 -5.50
CA PRO A 392 2.93 41.30 -5.08
C PRO A 392 4.45 41.25 -5.31
N SER A 393 5.01 42.24 -6.01
CA SER A 393 6.46 42.36 -6.23
C SER A 393 7.26 42.46 -4.92
N GLY A 394 6.65 43.00 -3.86
CA GLY A 394 7.24 43.06 -2.52
C GLY A 394 7.61 41.71 -1.92
N LEU A 395 7.03 40.58 -2.38
CA LEU A 395 7.48 39.27 -1.93
C LEU A 395 8.95 39.00 -2.28
N GLY A 396 9.47 39.65 -3.33
CA GLY A 396 10.87 39.58 -3.73
C GLY A 396 11.85 40.20 -2.73
N SER A 397 11.40 40.94 -1.70
CA SER A 397 12.27 41.50 -0.66
C SER A 397 12.45 40.58 0.55
N LEU A 398 11.86 39.39 0.56
CA LEU A 398 11.91 38.45 1.69
C LEU A 398 13.21 37.64 1.67
N PRO A 399 14.20 37.91 2.54
CA PRO A 399 15.55 37.36 2.39
C PRO A 399 15.64 35.85 2.61
N SER A 400 14.69 35.29 3.35
CA SER A 400 14.71 33.88 3.80
C SER A 400 13.74 32.99 3.02
N LEU A 401 12.98 33.53 2.07
CA LEU A 401 11.91 32.78 1.40
C LEU A 401 12.47 31.71 0.47
N ARG A 402 12.15 30.45 0.77
CA ARG A 402 12.58 29.25 0.05
C ARG A 402 11.46 28.65 -0.77
N ASP A 403 10.25 28.59 -0.20
CA ASP A 403 9.10 27.99 -0.86
C ASP A 403 8.04 29.05 -1.11
N LEU A 404 7.72 29.22 -2.39
CA LEU A 404 6.64 30.07 -2.85
C LEU A 404 5.68 29.22 -3.69
N ILE A 405 4.63 28.74 -3.04
CA ILE A 405 3.72 27.71 -3.57
C ILE A 405 2.30 28.29 -3.58
N MET A 406 1.72 28.48 -4.76
CA MET A 406 0.42 29.16 -4.93
C MET A 406 -0.37 28.58 -6.10
N TRP A 407 -0.21 27.29 -6.36
CA TRP A 407 -0.82 26.65 -7.51
C TRP A 407 -2.32 26.48 -7.33
N GLN A 408 -3.05 26.39 -8.45
CA GLN A 408 -4.51 26.24 -8.47
C GLN A 408 -5.24 27.36 -7.72
N ASN A 409 -5.07 28.59 -8.21
CA ASN A 409 -5.79 29.79 -7.77
C ASN A 409 -6.34 30.55 -9.00
N LEU A 410 -6.75 31.80 -8.81
CA LEU A 410 -7.21 32.71 -9.86
C LEU A 410 -6.23 33.88 -10.03
N LEU A 411 -4.93 33.66 -9.81
CA LEU A 411 -3.91 34.70 -9.92
C LEU A 411 -3.75 35.13 -11.37
N GLU A 412 -3.52 36.43 -11.58
CA GLU A 412 -3.39 37.04 -12.91
C GLU A 412 -2.18 37.99 -12.98
N GLY A 413 -1.91 38.52 -14.17
CA GLY A 413 -0.75 39.40 -14.40
C GLY A 413 0.55 38.62 -14.62
N GLU A 414 1.67 39.34 -14.63
CA GLU A 414 2.99 38.77 -14.88
C GLU A 414 3.66 38.27 -13.60
N ILE A 415 4.60 37.33 -13.74
CA ILE A 415 5.49 36.93 -12.65
C ILE A 415 6.42 38.11 -12.34
N PRO A 416 6.40 38.70 -11.12
CA PRO A 416 7.19 39.89 -10.83
C PRO A 416 8.69 39.61 -10.96
N PRO A 417 9.45 40.45 -11.69
CA PRO A 417 10.89 40.27 -11.81
C PRO A 417 11.60 40.39 -10.47
N GLU A 418 11.05 41.12 -9.49
CA GLU A 418 11.62 41.26 -8.15
C GLU A 418 11.74 39.92 -7.42
N LEU A 419 10.95 38.90 -7.78
CA LEU A 419 11.10 37.55 -7.20
C LEU A 419 12.49 36.95 -7.49
N SER A 420 13.23 37.45 -8.49
CA SER A 420 14.60 37.00 -8.74
C SER A 420 15.60 37.45 -7.67
N ASN A 421 15.21 38.36 -6.77
CA ASN A 421 16.04 38.76 -5.64
C ASN A 421 16.08 37.68 -4.54
N LEU A 422 15.17 36.70 -4.60
CA LEU A 422 15.09 35.57 -3.69
C LEU A 422 16.15 34.52 -4.02
N LEU A 423 17.40 34.77 -3.64
CA LEU A 423 18.51 33.84 -3.88
C LEU A 423 18.40 32.53 -3.08
N SER A 424 17.58 32.54 -2.02
CA SER A 424 17.22 31.40 -1.20
C SER A 424 16.09 30.55 -1.78
N LEU A 425 15.46 30.96 -2.89
CA LEU A 425 14.31 30.27 -3.47
C LEU A 425 14.69 28.85 -3.93
N GLU A 426 14.02 27.86 -3.37
CA GLU A 426 14.19 26.43 -3.66
C GLU A 426 13.00 25.90 -4.48
N ASN A 427 11.78 26.31 -4.14
CA ASN A 427 10.56 25.84 -4.80
C ASN A 427 9.70 27.03 -5.27
N LEU A 428 9.44 27.11 -6.57
CA LEU A 428 8.53 28.07 -7.17
C LEU A 428 7.45 27.33 -7.96
N ILE A 429 6.25 27.22 -7.36
CA ILE A 429 5.16 26.39 -7.87
C ILE A 429 3.91 27.25 -8.05
N LEU A 430 3.60 27.60 -9.29
CA LEU A 430 2.54 28.52 -9.69
C LEU A 430 1.61 27.91 -10.76
N ASP A 431 1.54 26.58 -10.84
CA ASP A 431 0.70 25.90 -11.83
C ASP A 431 -0.77 26.31 -11.73
N ASN A 432 -1.50 26.19 -12.84
CA ASN A 432 -2.96 26.33 -12.87
C ASN A 432 -3.46 27.69 -12.34
N ASN A 433 -2.95 28.76 -12.92
CA ASN A 433 -3.38 30.15 -12.70
C ASN A 433 -3.64 30.85 -14.05
N GLY A 434 -3.91 32.15 -14.04
CA GLY A 434 -4.05 33.01 -15.21
C GLY A 434 -2.83 33.88 -15.49
N LEU A 435 -1.62 33.44 -15.13
CA LEU A 435 -0.40 34.25 -15.26
C LEU A 435 0.01 34.45 -16.73
N THR A 436 0.48 35.65 -17.06
CA THR A 436 0.87 36.08 -18.41
C THR A 436 2.33 36.55 -18.45
N GLY A 437 2.79 37.06 -19.60
CA GLY A 437 4.15 37.55 -19.77
C GLY A 437 5.15 36.44 -20.09
N SER A 438 6.40 36.62 -19.69
CA SER A 438 7.50 35.66 -19.92
C SER A 438 8.23 35.35 -18.60
N ILE A 439 9.06 34.31 -18.58
CA ILE A 439 9.87 33.98 -17.39
C ILE A 439 10.93 35.07 -17.19
N PRO A 440 10.93 35.81 -16.06
CA PRO A 440 11.90 36.87 -15.80
C PRO A 440 13.36 36.40 -15.90
N ALA A 441 14.18 37.16 -16.62
CA ALA A 441 15.59 36.80 -16.84
C ALA A 441 16.44 36.81 -15.55
N GLY A 442 16.01 37.55 -14.52
CA GLY A 442 16.70 37.61 -13.24
C GLY A 442 16.79 36.26 -12.52
N PHE A 443 15.87 35.32 -12.78
CA PHE A 443 15.88 33.99 -12.17
C PHE A 443 17.13 33.16 -12.50
N ALA A 444 17.96 33.58 -13.46
CA ALA A 444 19.30 33.05 -13.66
C ALA A 444 20.16 33.07 -12.37
N GLY A 445 19.91 34.01 -11.46
CA GLY A 445 20.59 34.11 -10.16
C GLY A 445 20.08 33.16 -9.07
N CYS A 446 18.90 32.56 -9.24
CA CYS A 446 18.25 31.70 -8.25
C CYS A 446 18.80 30.26 -8.30
N THR A 447 20.11 30.12 -8.10
CA THR A 447 20.83 28.85 -8.24
C THR A 447 20.43 27.75 -7.23
N SER A 448 19.71 28.13 -6.17
CA SER A 448 19.14 27.22 -5.18
C SER A 448 17.87 26.50 -5.65
N LEU A 449 17.28 26.91 -6.79
CA LEU A 449 16.03 26.34 -7.30
C LEU A 449 16.17 24.84 -7.57
N ASN A 450 15.25 24.08 -6.97
CA ASN A 450 15.09 22.64 -7.07
C ASN A 450 13.85 22.28 -7.90
N TRP A 451 12.74 23.01 -7.71
CA TRP A 451 11.47 22.79 -8.40
C TRP A 451 10.93 24.11 -8.98
N LEU A 452 10.83 24.17 -10.32
CA LEU A 452 10.17 25.26 -11.03
C LEU A 452 8.97 24.74 -11.81
N SER A 453 7.77 25.18 -11.43
CA SER A 453 6.51 24.68 -11.96
C SER A 453 5.57 25.81 -12.31
N LEU A 454 5.35 26.02 -13.61
CA LEU A 454 4.57 27.14 -14.17
C LEU A 454 3.50 26.65 -15.17
N SER A 455 3.13 25.37 -15.10
CA SER A 455 2.28 24.73 -16.10
C SER A 455 0.85 25.27 -16.07
N SER A 456 0.12 25.16 -17.18
CA SER A 456 -1.30 25.57 -17.26
C SER A 456 -1.51 27.03 -16.86
N ASN A 457 -0.80 27.92 -17.54
CA ASN A 457 -0.93 29.37 -17.45
C ASN A 457 -1.06 29.96 -18.88
N HIS A 458 -0.91 31.28 -19.02
CA HIS A 458 -0.89 32.00 -20.29
C HIS A 458 0.50 32.60 -20.57
N LEU A 459 1.57 31.94 -20.10
CA LEU A 459 2.94 32.40 -20.30
C LEU A 459 3.37 32.25 -21.77
N SER A 460 4.23 33.15 -22.22
CA SER A 460 4.66 33.29 -23.61
C SER A 460 6.16 33.61 -23.72
N GLY A 461 6.65 33.81 -24.94
CA GLY A 461 8.08 34.04 -25.22
C GLY A 461 8.86 32.73 -25.41
N THR A 462 10.18 32.80 -25.34
CA THR A 462 11.06 31.62 -25.49
C THR A 462 11.43 31.03 -24.14
N ILE A 463 11.65 29.72 -24.09
CA ILE A 463 12.27 29.08 -22.91
C ILE A 463 13.69 29.63 -22.76
N PRO A 464 14.04 30.29 -21.63
CA PRO A 464 15.35 30.90 -21.48
C PRO A 464 16.49 29.88 -21.35
N SER A 465 17.61 30.14 -22.04
CA SER A 465 18.78 29.25 -22.01
C SER A 465 19.52 29.24 -20.67
N TRP A 466 19.38 30.29 -19.85
CA TRP A 466 20.02 30.36 -18.53
C TRP A 466 19.48 29.32 -17.55
N ILE A 467 18.34 28.68 -17.82
CA ILE A 467 17.84 27.56 -16.99
C ILE A 467 18.90 26.45 -16.88
N GLY A 468 19.72 26.27 -17.92
CA GLY A 468 20.87 25.34 -17.90
C GLY A 468 21.89 25.59 -16.80
N GLN A 469 21.93 26.79 -16.23
CA GLN A 469 22.83 27.18 -15.15
C GLN A 469 22.29 26.82 -13.76
N LEU A 470 21.01 26.44 -13.65
CA LEU A 470 20.40 26.02 -12.40
C LEU A 470 20.78 24.57 -12.09
N HIS A 471 21.95 24.38 -11.48
CA HIS A 471 22.52 23.05 -11.28
C HIS A 471 21.72 22.17 -10.31
N ASN A 472 20.95 22.78 -9.39
CA ASN A 472 20.10 22.06 -8.44
C ASN A 472 18.71 21.74 -8.99
N LEU A 473 18.33 22.31 -10.14
CA LEU A 473 16.99 22.16 -10.69
C LEU A 473 16.74 20.70 -11.06
N ALA A 474 15.78 20.08 -10.37
CA ALA A 474 15.39 18.69 -10.52
C ALA A 474 14.08 18.53 -11.30
N ILE A 475 13.12 19.43 -11.09
CA ILE A 475 11.81 19.40 -11.72
C ILE A 475 11.55 20.72 -12.45
N LEU A 476 11.33 20.64 -13.76
CA LEU A 476 10.93 21.76 -14.61
C LEU A 476 9.62 21.41 -15.32
N LYS A 477 8.56 22.16 -15.01
CA LYS A 477 7.26 22.01 -15.67
C LYS A 477 6.79 23.34 -16.26
N LEU A 478 6.68 23.39 -17.57
CA LEU A 478 6.22 24.55 -18.35
C LEU A 478 5.06 24.19 -19.29
N GLY A 479 4.50 22.99 -19.15
CA GLY A 479 3.47 22.45 -20.02
C GLY A 479 2.19 23.30 -20.07
N ASN A 480 1.43 23.18 -21.15
CA ASN A 480 0.15 23.90 -21.33
C ASN A 480 0.28 25.42 -21.17
N ASN A 481 1.12 26.04 -21.99
CA ASN A 481 1.35 27.49 -22.07
C ASN A 481 1.44 27.92 -23.56
N SER A 482 1.92 29.14 -23.82
CA SER A 482 2.19 29.68 -25.16
C SER A 482 3.68 29.91 -25.44
N PHE A 483 4.57 29.11 -24.85
CA PHE A 483 6.01 29.20 -25.13
C PHE A 483 6.31 28.82 -26.58
N SER A 484 7.24 29.54 -27.20
CA SER A 484 7.59 29.41 -28.63
C SER A 484 9.11 29.38 -28.83
N GLY A 485 9.57 29.28 -30.08
CA GLY A 485 10.99 29.15 -30.40
C GLY A 485 11.54 27.74 -30.18
N GLN A 486 12.85 27.61 -30.08
CA GLN A 486 13.52 26.30 -29.94
C GLN A 486 13.69 25.89 -28.49
N ILE A 487 13.74 24.59 -28.22
CA ILE A 487 14.18 24.07 -26.93
C ILE A 487 15.67 24.41 -26.77
N PRO A 488 16.08 25.19 -25.75
CA PRO A 488 17.47 25.60 -25.60
C PRO A 488 18.35 24.38 -25.25
N PRO A 489 19.45 24.14 -25.99
CA PRO A 489 20.33 22.99 -25.74
C PRO A 489 20.97 23.01 -24.35
N GLN A 490 21.07 24.19 -23.73
CA GLN A 490 21.59 24.40 -22.37
C GLN A 490 20.76 23.69 -21.29
N LEU A 491 19.50 23.30 -21.54
CA LEU A 491 18.76 22.46 -20.59
C LEU A 491 19.48 21.13 -20.31
N GLY A 492 20.31 20.67 -21.25
CA GLY A 492 21.19 19.52 -21.07
C GLY A 492 22.33 19.73 -20.05
N ASP A 493 22.57 20.97 -19.61
CA ASP A 493 23.62 21.31 -18.64
C ASP A 493 23.10 21.29 -17.19
N CYS A 494 21.79 21.17 -16.98
CA CYS A 494 21.17 21.01 -15.67
C CYS A 494 21.56 19.68 -15.03
N ARG A 495 22.45 19.71 -14.04
CA ARG A 495 23.06 18.50 -13.43
C ARG A 495 22.11 17.60 -12.66
N SER A 496 21.01 18.17 -12.16
CA SER A 496 20.04 17.47 -11.31
C SER A 496 18.70 17.19 -11.99
N LEU A 497 18.52 17.61 -13.25
CA LEU A 497 17.20 17.60 -13.91
C LEU A 497 16.72 16.18 -14.20
N VAL A 498 15.68 15.76 -13.48
CA VAL A 498 15.07 14.43 -13.59
C VAL A 498 13.67 14.45 -14.19
N TRP A 499 12.98 15.59 -14.14
CA TRP A 499 11.62 15.73 -14.66
C TRP A 499 11.52 16.96 -15.56
N LEU A 500 11.24 16.74 -16.85
CA LEU A 500 11.07 17.79 -17.84
C LEU A 500 9.72 17.64 -18.55
N ASP A 501 8.82 18.60 -18.30
CA ASP A 501 7.51 18.68 -18.95
C ASP A 501 7.35 20.00 -19.71
N LEU A 502 7.43 19.93 -21.04
CA LEU A 502 7.28 21.05 -21.97
C LEU A 502 6.08 20.85 -22.92
N ASN A 503 5.15 19.96 -22.56
CA ASN A 503 4.05 19.59 -23.45
C ASN A 503 3.14 20.77 -23.79
N ASN A 504 2.33 20.63 -24.83
CA ASN A 504 1.27 21.55 -25.18
C ASN A 504 1.69 23.03 -25.20
N ASN A 505 2.66 23.34 -26.06
CA ASN A 505 3.19 24.68 -26.29
C ASN A 505 3.34 24.91 -27.81
N GLN A 506 4.03 25.98 -28.21
CA GLN A 506 4.32 26.33 -29.60
C GLN A 506 5.81 26.16 -29.93
N LEU A 507 6.50 25.23 -29.27
CA LEU A 507 7.93 24.99 -29.44
C LEU A 507 8.22 24.39 -30.82
N SER A 508 9.33 24.80 -31.42
CA SER A 508 9.72 24.48 -32.80
C SER A 508 11.19 24.08 -32.89
N GLY A 509 11.68 23.77 -34.09
CA GLY A 509 13.06 23.30 -34.29
C GLY A 509 13.26 21.85 -33.84
N SER A 510 14.52 21.42 -33.69
CA SER A 510 14.87 20.04 -33.36
C SER A 510 14.99 19.79 -31.86
N ILE A 511 14.73 18.56 -31.43
CA ILE A 511 15.03 18.10 -30.07
C ILE A 511 16.57 18.12 -29.87
N PRO A 512 17.11 18.87 -28.90
CA PRO A 512 18.56 18.92 -28.67
C PRO A 512 19.09 17.58 -28.15
N PRO A 513 20.09 16.96 -28.81
CA PRO A 513 20.76 15.77 -28.29
C PRO A 513 21.38 15.98 -26.91
N THR A 514 21.73 17.23 -26.58
CA THR A 514 22.33 17.62 -25.31
C THR A 514 21.43 17.36 -24.11
N LEU A 515 20.11 17.19 -24.29
CA LEU A 515 19.21 16.78 -23.20
C LEU A 515 19.66 15.49 -22.50
N ALA A 516 20.41 14.62 -23.20
CA ALA A 516 20.96 13.39 -22.63
C ALA A 516 22.35 13.55 -21.97
N ASN A 517 22.95 14.76 -21.96
CA ASN A 517 24.34 14.98 -21.52
C ASN A 517 24.62 14.56 -20.06
N GLN A 518 23.61 14.65 -19.19
CA GLN A 518 23.73 14.25 -17.78
C GLN A 518 23.36 12.79 -17.53
N SER A 519 23.00 12.02 -18.56
CA SER A 519 22.74 10.61 -18.37
C SER A 519 23.99 9.90 -17.83
N GLY A 520 23.79 9.13 -16.75
CA GLY A 520 24.87 8.47 -16.02
C GLY A 520 25.67 9.38 -15.09
N LYS A 521 25.26 10.64 -14.90
CA LYS A 521 25.95 11.64 -14.05
C LYS A 521 25.08 12.24 -12.95
N ILE A 522 23.76 12.03 -12.99
CA ILE A 522 22.85 12.61 -11.99
C ILE A 522 23.04 11.87 -10.65
N ALA A 523 23.22 12.61 -9.56
CA ALA A 523 23.23 12.06 -8.20
C ALA A 523 21.87 12.33 -7.52
N VAL A 524 21.63 11.70 -6.36
CA VAL A 524 20.50 12.09 -5.49
C VAL A 524 20.52 13.59 -5.27
N GLY A 525 19.40 14.25 -5.60
CA GLY A 525 19.19 15.68 -5.40
C GLY A 525 18.32 15.98 -4.19
N LEU A 526 18.08 17.27 -3.95
CA LEU A 526 17.44 17.80 -2.74
C LEU A 526 15.92 17.57 -2.67
N VAL A 527 15.25 17.24 -3.77
CA VAL A 527 13.78 17.02 -3.83
C VAL A 527 13.40 15.63 -3.30
N THR A 528 13.97 15.18 -2.18
CA THR A 528 13.58 13.93 -1.52
C THR A 528 12.73 14.20 -0.29
N GLY A 529 11.62 13.48 -0.13
CA GLY A 529 10.76 13.57 1.04
C GLY A 529 9.54 14.47 0.87
N GLU A 530 9.35 15.08 -0.30
CA GLU A 530 8.20 15.96 -0.56
C GLU A 530 6.95 15.13 -0.92
N PRO A 531 5.79 15.35 -0.28
CA PRO A 531 4.54 14.73 -0.70
C PRO A 531 4.18 15.12 -2.13
N TYR A 532 3.88 14.14 -2.98
CA TYR A 532 3.46 14.37 -4.35
C TYR A 532 2.25 13.53 -4.73
N VAL A 533 1.52 14.01 -5.73
CA VAL A 533 0.53 13.24 -6.47
C VAL A 533 0.82 13.32 -7.96
N TYR A 534 0.91 12.17 -8.63
CA TYR A 534 0.92 12.10 -10.09
C TYR A 534 -0.42 11.60 -10.61
N LEU A 535 -1.13 12.47 -11.33
CA LEU A 535 -2.41 12.17 -11.96
C LEU A 535 -2.17 11.71 -13.39
N LYS A 536 -2.35 10.42 -13.64
CA LYS A 536 -2.24 9.86 -14.99
C LYS A 536 -3.55 10.03 -15.74
N ASN A 537 -3.50 10.69 -16.90
CA ASN A 537 -4.67 10.82 -17.78
C ASN A 537 -4.86 9.55 -18.63
N ASP A 538 -6.06 9.39 -19.21
CA ASP A 538 -6.41 8.25 -20.06
C ASP A 538 -5.99 8.40 -21.53
N GLY A 539 -5.29 9.48 -21.87
CA GLY A 539 -4.86 9.79 -23.23
C GLY A 539 -6.01 10.10 -24.21
N THR A 540 -7.24 10.34 -23.72
CA THR A 540 -8.35 10.80 -24.58
C THR A 540 -8.09 12.22 -25.11
N SER A 541 -8.71 12.57 -26.24
CA SER A 541 -8.46 13.84 -26.96
C SER A 541 -8.72 15.13 -26.14
N GLY A 542 -9.38 15.03 -24.98
CA GLY A 542 -9.57 16.14 -24.04
C GLY A 542 -8.33 16.44 -23.17
N CYS A 543 -7.40 15.49 -23.08
CA CYS A 543 -6.18 15.57 -22.29
C CYS A 543 -4.94 15.64 -23.16
N ARG A 544 -4.10 16.65 -22.90
CA ARG A 544 -2.80 16.76 -23.54
C ARG A 544 -1.71 16.32 -22.57
N GLY A 545 -0.66 15.69 -23.10
CA GLY A 545 0.45 15.14 -22.30
C GLY A 545 0.14 13.81 -21.60
N THR A 546 1.06 13.36 -20.77
CA THR A 546 1.03 12.02 -20.13
C THR A 546 0.39 12.00 -18.74
N GLY A 547 0.16 13.17 -18.13
CA GLY A 547 -0.39 13.32 -16.79
C GLY A 547 0.00 14.64 -16.16
N ASN A 548 -0.18 14.78 -14.85
CA ASN A 548 0.24 15.97 -14.10
C ASN A 548 0.84 15.58 -12.75
N LEU A 549 2.08 16.02 -12.48
CA LEU A 549 2.74 15.89 -11.18
C LEU A 549 2.41 17.13 -10.34
N LEU A 550 1.87 16.91 -9.14
CA LEU A 550 1.45 17.95 -8.21
C LEU A 550 2.25 17.79 -6.92
N GLU A 551 2.77 18.91 -6.40
CA GLU A 551 3.15 19.02 -4.99
C GLU A 551 1.87 18.89 -4.15
N PHE A 552 1.91 18.12 -3.06
CA PHE A 552 0.70 17.66 -2.38
C PHE A 552 0.76 17.74 -0.84
N ALA A 553 1.70 18.50 -0.28
CA ALA A 553 1.79 18.72 1.16
C ALA A 553 0.58 19.53 1.65
N GLY A 554 0.00 19.11 2.78
CA GLY A 554 -1.15 19.80 3.39
C GLY A 554 -2.44 19.76 2.56
N ILE A 555 -2.57 18.86 1.58
CA ILE A 555 -3.76 18.71 0.72
C ILE A 555 -4.42 17.34 0.94
N ARG A 556 -5.75 17.34 1.08
CA ARG A 556 -6.56 16.12 1.19
C ARG A 556 -6.66 15.39 -0.17
N PRO A 557 -6.39 14.08 -0.24
CA PRO A 557 -6.56 13.31 -1.47
C PRO A 557 -7.98 13.36 -2.05
N GLU A 558 -9.01 13.46 -1.20
CA GLU A 558 -10.41 13.62 -1.60
C GLU A 558 -10.67 14.95 -2.31
N ASP A 559 -9.90 16.00 -2.00
CA ASP A 559 -10.03 17.33 -2.61
C ASP A 559 -9.36 17.43 -3.99
N LEU A 560 -8.76 16.34 -4.49
CA LEU A 560 -8.33 16.24 -5.88
C LEU A 560 -9.47 16.48 -6.89
N ASP A 561 -10.73 16.27 -6.50
CA ASP A 561 -11.91 16.59 -7.33
C ASP A 561 -12.10 18.09 -7.58
N ARG A 562 -11.51 18.94 -6.74
CA ARG A 562 -11.54 20.40 -6.91
C ARG A 562 -10.64 20.86 -8.07
N LEU A 563 -9.79 20.00 -8.60
CA LEU A 563 -8.94 20.32 -9.73
C LEU A 563 -9.78 20.51 -11.01
N PRO A 564 -9.75 21.69 -11.66
CA PRO A 564 -10.46 21.94 -12.91
C PRO A 564 -10.09 20.96 -14.02
N SER A 565 -8.85 20.44 -13.97
CA SER A 565 -8.37 19.42 -14.89
C SER A 565 -9.24 18.15 -14.87
N ARG A 566 -9.87 17.77 -13.74
CA ARG A 566 -10.82 16.62 -13.70
C ARG A 566 -12.10 16.82 -14.52
N ARG A 567 -12.48 18.06 -14.83
CA ARG A 567 -13.66 18.34 -15.68
C ARG A 567 -13.39 18.10 -17.16
N PHE A 568 -12.13 18.27 -17.58
CA PHE A 568 -11.71 18.15 -18.98
C PHE A 568 -10.90 16.86 -19.24
N CYS A 569 -10.36 16.28 -18.17
CA CYS A 569 -9.54 15.09 -18.18
C CYS A 569 -10.00 14.01 -17.23
N ASN A 570 -10.16 12.81 -17.79
CA ASN A 570 -10.39 11.61 -17.02
C ASN A 570 -9.05 11.04 -16.56
N PHE A 571 -8.81 11.07 -15.25
CA PHE A 571 -7.61 10.50 -14.66
C PHE A 571 -7.87 9.05 -14.28
N THR A 572 -7.17 8.12 -14.94
CA THR A 572 -7.34 6.68 -14.74
C THR A 572 -6.61 6.17 -13.50
N ARG A 573 -5.54 6.85 -13.07
CA ARG A 573 -4.73 6.47 -11.92
C ARG A 573 -4.19 7.69 -11.18
N VAL A 574 -4.15 7.58 -9.85
CA VAL A 574 -3.56 8.56 -8.94
C VAL A 574 -2.41 7.86 -8.21
N TYR A 575 -1.20 8.32 -8.44
CA TYR A 575 -0.03 7.88 -7.67
C TYR A 575 0.25 8.91 -6.60
N LYS A 576 0.52 8.48 -5.37
CA LYS A 576 0.82 9.36 -4.24
C LYS A 576 2.00 8.80 -3.47
N GLY A 577 2.78 9.67 -2.83
CA GLY A 577 3.90 9.25 -2.01
C GLY A 577 4.81 10.42 -1.66
N LEU A 578 5.97 10.10 -1.12
CA LEU A 578 7.06 11.06 -0.93
C LEU A 578 8.02 10.95 -2.11
N THR A 579 8.53 12.07 -2.62
CA THR A 579 9.49 12.09 -3.71
C THR A 579 10.77 11.37 -3.27
N GLN A 580 11.23 10.40 -4.07
CA GLN A 580 12.48 9.68 -3.82
C GLN A 580 13.15 9.39 -5.15
N TYR A 581 14.48 9.56 -5.20
CA TYR A 581 15.26 9.26 -6.40
C TYR A 581 15.39 7.76 -6.60
N THR A 582 15.60 7.39 -7.87
CA THR A 582 15.58 5.99 -8.29
C THR A 582 16.93 5.29 -8.20
N PHE A 583 17.93 6.08 -7.88
CA PHE A 583 19.34 5.83 -7.92
C PHE A 583 19.99 6.67 -6.83
N ASN A 584 21.12 6.23 -6.30
CA ASN A 584 21.93 7.05 -5.40
C ASN A 584 22.94 7.92 -6.18
N ASN A 585 23.50 7.37 -7.26
CA ASN A 585 24.45 8.00 -8.18
C ASN A 585 24.27 7.45 -9.60
N ASN A 586 24.88 8.10 -10.59
CA ASN A 586 24.85 7.71 -12.00
C ASN A 586 23.44 7.60 -12.61
N GLY A 587 22.53 8.44 -12.15
CA GLY A 587 21.18 8.56 -12.64
C GLY A 587 21.07 9.21 -14.02
N SER A 588 19.84 9.22 -14.53
CA SER A 588 19.42 9.96 -15.73
C SER A 588 18.05 10.58 -15.49
N MET A 589 17.57 11.35 -16.47
CA MET A 589 16.20 11.84 -16.47
C MET A 589 15.20 10.69 -16.33
N LEU A 590 14.11 10.93 -15.58
CA LEU A 590 13.03 9.98 -15.30
C LEU A 590 11.80 10.25 -16.16
N PHE A 591 11.52 11.52 -16.45
CA PHE A 591 10.32 11.95 -17.16
C PHE A 591 10.69 12.99 -18.22
N LEU A 592 10.32 12.72 -19.48
CA LEU A 592 10.46 13.64 -20.60
C LEU A 592 9.17 13.68 -21.43
N ASP A 593 8.45 14.80 -21.36
CA ASP A 593 7.24 15.04 -22.16
C ASP A 593 7.42 16.32 -22.99
N LEU A 594 7.51 16.14 -24.32
CA LEU A 594 7.63 17.20 -25.32
C LEU A 594 6.43 17.22 -26.28
N SER A 595 5.36 16.52 -25.93
CA SER A 595 4.21 16.29 -26.81
C SER A 595 3.42 17.56 -27.13
N PHE A 596 2.62 17.54 -28.19
CA PHE A 596 1.77 18.67 -28.60
C PHE A 596 2.56 19.98 -28.81
N ASN A 597 3.58 19.92 -29.65
CA ASN A 597 4.39 21.05 -30.07
C ASN A 597 4.56 21.05 -31.60
N GLN A 598 5.44 21.89 -32.12
CA GLN A 598 5.81 21.99 -33.53
C GLN A 598 7.26 21.52 -33.78
N LEU A 599 7.75 20.58 -32.94
CA LEU A 599 9.14 20.08 -33.03
C LEU A 599 9.33 19.29 -34.32
N SER A 600 10.47 19.44 -34.95
CA SER A 600 10.79 18.88 -36.28
C SER A 600 12.18 18.24 -36.30
N GLY A 601 12.57 17.65 -37.42
CA GLY A 601 13.84 16.93 -37.53
C GLY A 601 13.79 15.53 -36.92
N LYS A 602 14.97 14.92 -36.69
CA LYS A 602 15.09 13.53 -36.24
C LYS A 602 15.05 13.41 -34.72
N ILE A 603 14.60 12.25 -34.23
CA ILE A 603 14.76 11.88 -32.82
C ILE A 603 16.26 11.65 -32.55
N PRO A 604 16.89 12.33 -31.57
CA PRO A 604 18.29 12.10 -31.22
C PRO A 604 18.52 10.69 -30.67
N ARG A 605 19.53 9.99 -31.18
CA ARG A 605 19.91 8.67 -30.67
C ARG A 605 20.41 8.72 -29.22
N GLU A 606 20.95 9.87 -28.82
CA GLU A 606 21.51 10.13 -27.49
C GLU A 606 20.46 9.98 -26.38
N LEU A 607 19.17 10.18 -26.69
CA LEU A 607 18.08 9.92 -25.75
C LEU A 607 18.07 8.46 -25.26
N GLY A 608 18.52 7.51 -26.09
CA GLY A 608 18.63 6.10 -25.71
C GLY A 608 19.63 5.82 -24.58
N SER A 609 20.50 6.78 -24.24
CA SER A 609 21.42 6.66 -23.10
C SER A 609 20.76 6.89 -21.75
N MET A 610 19.53 7.42 -21.68
CA MET A 610 18.82 7.74 -20.44
C MET A 610 18.28 6.49 -19.75
N TYR A 611 19.16 5.76 -19.07
CA TYR A 611 18.89 4.44 -18.50
C TYR A 611 17.65 4.38 -17.59
N TYR A 612 17.42 5.40 -16.76
CA TYR A 612 16.32 5.48 -15.79
C TYR A 612 15.05 6.17 -16.34
N LEU A 613 15.00 6.51 -17.63
CA LEU A 613 13.83 7.17 -18.21
C LEU A 613 12.62 6.24 -18.16
N LEU A 614 11.53 6.69 -17.52
CA LEU A 614 10.30 5.95 -17.30
C LEU A 614 9.23 6.35 -18.31
N ILE A 615 9.17 7.64 -18.64
CA ILE A 615 8.20 8.21 -19.57
C ILE A 615 8.94 9.02 -20.63
N LEU A 616 8.73 8.65 -21.89
CA LEU A 616 9.15 9.41 -23.06
C LEU A 616 7.92 9.67 -23.94
N ASN A 617 7.46 10.92 -23.96
CA ASN A 617 6.35 11.33 -24.81
C ASN A 617 6.80 12.42 -25.80
N LEU A 618 6.82 12.06 -27.08
CA LEU A 618 7.16 12.93 -28.21
C LEU A 618 5.97 13.07 -29.19
N GLY A 619 4.78 12.61 -28.79
CA GLY A 619 3.59 12.58 -29.64
C GLY A 619 3.13 13.95 -30.11
N HIS A 620 2.37 14.01 -31.20
CA HIS A 620 1.81 15.25 -31.77
C HIS A 620 2.87 16.32 -32.04
N ASN A 621 3.82 16.00 -32.91
CA ASN A 621 4.87 16.90 -33.38
C ASN A 621 5.07 16.72 -34.91
N LEU A 622 6.13 17.31 -35.47
CA LEU A 622 6.54 17.23 -36.88
C LEU A 622 7.85 16.44 -37.04
N LEU A 623 8.15 15.51 -36.12
CA LEU A 623 9.39 14.72 -36.15
C LEU A 623 9.42 13.80 -37.38
N SER A 624 10.59 13.61 -37.97
CA SER A 624 10.79 12.86 -39.21
C SER A 624 12.03 11.95 -39.14
N GLY A 625 12.21 11.10 -40.16
CA GLY A 625 13.29 10.13 -40.22
C GLY A 625 13.02 8.86 -39.41
N LEU A 626 14.07 8.06 -39.23
CA LEU A 626 13.99 6.75 -38.59
C LEU A 626 13.89 6.86 -37.06
N ILE A 627 13.19 5.91 -36.43
CA ILE A 627 13.26 5.68 -34.99
C ILE A 627 14.66 5.14 -34.65
N PRO A 628 15.45 5.81 -33.79
CA PRO A 628 16.80 5.34 -33.44
C PRO A 628 16.76 3.99 -32.71
N PRO A 629 17.55 2.99 -33.14
CA PRO A 629 17.63 1.70 -32.45
C PRO A 629 18.18 1.81 -31.02
N GLU A 630 18.94 2.87 -30.72
CA GLU A 630 19.49 3.17 -29.40
C GLU A 630 18.39 3.36 -28.34
N LEU A 631 17.17 3.80 -28.73
CA LEU A 631 16.03 3.89 -27.81
C LEU A 631 15.64 2.52 -27.22
N GLY A 632 16.01 1.41 -27.87
CA GLY A 632 15.87 0.07 -27.29
C GLY A 632 16.74 -0.20 -26.05
N SER A 633 17.64 0.73 -25.70
CA SER A 633 18.48 0.66 -24.49
C SER A 633 17.82 1.28 -23.25
N LEU A 634 16.64 1.89 -23.40
CA LEU A 634 15.87 2.52 -22.32
C LEU A 634 15.26 1.45 -21.39
N ARG A 635 16.06 0.88 -20.50
CA ARG A 635 15.69 -0.34 -19.75
C ARG A 635 14.49 -0.18 -18.82
N TYR A 636 14.22 1.03 -18.35
CA TYR A 636 13.11 1.32 -17.44
C TYR A 636 11.91 2.00 -18.12
N VAL A 637 11.95 2.24 -19.43
CA VAL A 637 10.84 2.92 -20.10
C VAL A 637 9.56 2.12 -19.95
N ALA A 638 8.55 2.77 -19.39
CA ALA A 638 7.23 2.23 -19.17
C ALA A 638 6.22 2.80 -20.16
N VAL A 639 6.37 4.07 -20.54
CA VAL A 639 5.50 4.75 -21.52
C VAL A 639 6.37 5.34 -22.63
N LEU A 640 6.10 4.91 -23.86
CA LEU A 640 6.75 5.44 -25.07
C LEU A 640 5.69 5.88 -26.09
N ASP A 641 5.50 7.18 -26.23
CA ASP A 641 4.55 7.76 -27.19
C ASP A 641 5.31 8.53 -28.27
N LEU A 642 5.23 8.03 -29.51
CA LEU A 642 5.78 8.65 -30.72
C LEU A 642 4.68 8.94 -31.75
N SER A 643 3.41 8.90 -31.33
CA SER A 643 2.26 9.02 -32.22
C SER A 643 2.17 10.39 -32.89
N HIS A 644 1.40 10.51 -33.98
CA HIS A 644 1.13 11.79 -34.64
C HIS A 644 2.41 12.57 -34.99
N ASN A 645 3.29 11.94 -35.77
CA ASN A 645 4.51 12.51 -36.29
C ASN A 645 4.66 12.13 -37.78
N THR A 646 5.84 12.33 -38.36
CA THR A 646 6.17 11.94 -39.74
C THR A 646 7.33 10.93 -39.80
N LEU A 647 7.46 10.09 -38.75
CA LEU A 647 8.52 9.09 -38.63
C LEU A 647 8.36 8.00 -39.70
N GLU A 648 9.48 7.52 -40.24
CA GLU A 648 9.51 6.56 -41.35
C GLU A 648 10.42 5.36 -41.06
N GLY A 649 10.34 4.34 -41.92
CA GLY A 649 11.13 3.12 -41.79
C GLY A 649 10.58 2.10 -40.77
N PRO A 650 11.37 1.06 -40.46
CA PRO A 650 10.94 -0.02 -39.59
C PRO A 650 10.98 0.34 -38.12
N ILE A 651 10.10 -0.31 -37.33
CA ILE A 651 10.21 -0.34 -35.88
C ILE A 651 11.50 -1.09 -35.51
N PRO A 652 12.42 -0.50 -34.72
CA PRO A 652 13.69 -1.15 -34.40
C PRO A 652 13.49 -2.46 -33.64
N SER A 653 14.20 -3.52 -34.06
CA SER A 653 14.15 -4.83 -33.38
C SER A 653 14.65 -4.76 -31.93
N SER A 654 15.48 -3.77 -31.59
CA SER A 654 15.95 -3.52 -30.23
C SER A 654 14.81 -3.22 -29.25
N PHE A 655 13.63 -2.79 -29.71
CA PHE A 655 12.48 -2.52 -28.84
C PHE A 655 11.94 -3.80 -28.19
N ALA A 656 12.24 -4.97 -28.75
CA ALA A 656 11.94 -6.27 -28.11
C ALA A 656 12.62 -6.42 -26.73
N GLY A 657 13.73 -5.70 -26.50
CA GLY A 657 14.47 -5.69 -25.23
C GLY A 657 13.88 -4.79 -24.14
N LEU A 658 12.85 -3.99 -24.45
CA LEU A 658 12.22 -3.05 -23.51
C LEU A 658 11.25 -3.79 -22.56
N ALA A 659 11.82 -4.50 -21.58
CA ALA A 659 11.06 -5.39 -20.71
C ALA A 659 10.03 -4.70 -19.78
N MET A 660 10.21 -3.40 -19.49
CA MET A 660 9.34 -2.62 -18.62
C MET A 660 8.25 -1.85 -19.37
N LEU A 661 8.25 -1.93 -20.71
CA LEU A 661 7.31 -1.18 -21.55
C LEU A 661 5.89 -1.64 -21.30
N ALA A 662 5.07 -0.75 -20.73
CA ALA A 662 3.69 -1.00 -20.37
C ALA A 662 2.71 -0.32 -21.35
N GLU A 663 3.14 0.74 -22.02
CA GLU A 663 2.35 1.48 -22.99
C GLU A 663 3.24 1.96 -24.14
N ILE A 664 2.76 1.78 -25.37
CA ILE A 664 3.38 2.31 -26.57
C ILE A 664 2.31 2.90 -27.49
N ASP A 665 2.62 4.02 -28.14
CA ASP A 665 1.83 4.53 -29.26
C ASP A 665 2.73 4.95 -30.42
N LEU A 666 2.56 4.30 -31.56
CA LEU A 666 3.28 4.56 -32.81
C LEU A 666 2.33 4.95 -33.95
N SER A 667 1.05 5.20 -33.62
CA SER A 667 0.02 5.48 -34.60
C SER A 667 0.27 6.80 -35.33
N ASN A 668 -0.36 6.98 -36.49
CA ASN A 668 -0.35 8.24 -37.24
C ASN A 668 1.07 8.71 -37.61
N ASN A 669 1.82 7.84 -38.30
CA ASN A 669 3.18 8.07 -38.78
C ASN A 669 3.34 7.51 -40.22
N LYS A 670 4.59 7.40 -40.70
CA LYS A 670 4.95 6.79 -41.99
C LYS A 670 5.76 5.49 -41.86
N LEU A 671 5.58 4.77 -40.75
CA LEU A 671 6.32 3.54 -40.46
C LEU A 671 5.94 2.41 -41.42
N ASN A 672 6.88 1.49 -41.65
CA ASN A 672 6.71 0.35 -42.54
C ASN A 672 7.41 -0.92 -42.01
N GLY A 673 7.15 -2.07 -42.65
CA GLY A 673 7.77 -3.34 -42.27
C GLY A 673 7.04 -4.08 -41.15
N SER A 674 7.63 -5.20 -40.71
CA SER A 674 7.02 -6.07 -39.71
C SER A 674 7.12 -5.50 -38.29
N ILE A 675 6.04 -5.56 -37.52
CA ILE A 675 6.07 -5.35 -36.08
C ILE A 675 6.91 -6.47 -35.43
N PRO A 676 7.94 -6.15 -34.61
CA PRO A 676 8.74 -7.18 -33.95
C PRO A 676 7.89 -8.11 -33.07
N GLU A 677 7.94 -9.42 -33.34
CA GLU A 677 7.14 -10.44 -32.64
C GLU A 677 7.67 -10.80 -31.24
N LEU A 678 8.94 -10.48 -30.97
CA LEU A 678 9.58 -10.72 -29.67
C LEU A 678 9.32 -9.54 -28.72
N GLY A 679 9.05 -9.84 -27.45
CA GLY A 679 8.82 -8.84 -26.39
C GLY A 679 7.35 -8.42 -26.26
N GLN A 680 7.10 -7.24 -25.69
CA GLN A 680 5.73 -6.75 -25.39
C GLN A 680 5.02 -6.12 -26.60
N LEU A 681 5.73 -5.82 -27.71
CA LEU A 681 5.17 -5.11 -28.87
C LEU A 681 3.97 -5.82 -29.49
N ALA A 682 4.04 -7.14 -29.63
CA ALA A 682 2.93 -7.94 -30.14
C ALA A 682 1.70 -7.94 -29.20
N THR A 683 1.83 -7.53 -27.94
CA THR A 683 0.73 -7.57 -26.96
C THR A 683 -0.16 -6.31 -26.98
N PHE A 684 0.30 -5.23 -27.60
CA PHE A 684 -0.42 -3.96 -27.58
C PHE A 684 -1.60 -3.95 -28.56
N PRO A 685 -2.68 -3.21 -28.25
CA PRO A 685 -3.85 -3.15 -29.13
C PRO A 685 -3.54 -2.57 -30.51
N ARG A 686 -4.30 -3.01 -31.51
CA ARG A 686 -4.17 -2.60 -32.92
C ARG A 686 -4.05 -1.08 -33.13
N TYR A 687 -4.89 -0.29 -32.45
CA TYR A 687 -4.98 1.17 -32.66
C TYR A 687 -3.66 1.90 -32.38
N ARG A 688 -2.77 1.32 -31.57
CA ARG A 688 -1.43 1.87 -31.28
C ARG A 688 -0.46 1.84 -32.48
N TYR A 689 -0.83 1.16 -33.57
CA TYR A 689 -0.04 1.02 -34.80
C TYR A 689 -0.74 1.55 -36.05
N GLU A 690 -1.99 2.00 -35.92
CA GLU A 690 -2.82 2.40 -37.06
C GLU A 690 -2.32 3.68 -37.74
N ASN A 691 -2.80 3.92 -38.96
CA ASN A 691 -2.43 5.09 -39.78
C ASN A 691 -0.91 5.18 -40.05
N ASN A 692 -0.31 4.06 -40.45
CA ASN A 692 1.08 3.96 -40.90
C ASN A 692 1.17 3.48 -42.36
N SER A 693 2.30 3.77 -43.03
CA SER A 693 2.45 3.60 -44.49
C SER A 693 2.66 2.16 -44.97
N GLY A 694 2.92 1.21 -44.05
CA GLY A 694 3.09 -0.19 -44.43
C GLY A 694 3.51 -1.10 -43.29
N LEU A 695 3.03 -0.84 -42.06
CA LEU A 695 3.23 -1.74 -40.93
C LEU A 695 2.37 -3.01 -41.11
N CYS A 696 2.95 -4.15 -40.78
CA CYS A 696 2.32 -5.47 -40.91
C CYS A 696 2.82 -6.44 -39.84
N GLY A 697 2.20 -7.60 -39.70
CA GLY A 697 2.45 -8.55 -38.61
C GLY A 697 1.63 -8.21 -37.36
N PHE A 698 1.38 -9.22 -36.51
CA PHE A 698 0.46 -9.13 -35.37
C PHE A 698 0.81 -7.93 -34.45
N PRO A 699 -0.15 -7.08 -34.06
CA PRO A 699 -1.63 -7.20 -34.17
C PRO A 699 -2.26 -6.71 -35.49
N LEU A 700 -1.45 -6.29 -36.47
CA LEU A 700 -1.91 -5.91 -37.81
C LEU A 700 -1.99 -7.15 -38.74
N PRO A 701 -2.60 -7.03 -39.95
CA PRO A 701 -2.61 -8.11 -40.93
C PRO A 701 -1.20 -8.62 -41.27
N SER A 702 -1.09 -9.88 -41.68
CA SER A 702 0.19 -10.49 -42.04
C SER A 702 0.87 -9.70 -43.16
N CYS A 703 2.21 -9.62 -43.10
CA CYS A 703 3.00 -8.98 -44.16
C CYS A 703 2.83 -9.65 -45.53
N GLU A 704 2.41 -10.92 -45.55
CA GLU A 704 2.12 -11.68 -46.76
C GLU A 704 0.84 -11.18 -47.47
N ASP A 705 -0.16 -10.71 -46.71
CA ASP A 705 -1.43 -10.20 -47.25
C ASP A 705 -1.26 -8.83 -47.94
N ILE A 706 -0.29 -8.03 -47.51
CA ILE A 706 0.00 -6.69 -48.07
C ILE A 706 0.81 -6.80 -49.39
N ALA A 707 1.67 -7.81 -49.51
CA ALA A 707 2.41 -8.07 -50.74
C ALA A 707 1.49 -8.52 -51.89
N GLY A 708 0.39 -9.23 -51.58
CA GLY A 708 -0.63 -9.63 -52.55
C GLY A 708 -1.47 -8.47 -53.12
N ALA A 709 -1.62 -7.38 -52.36
CA ALA A 709 -2.49 -6.25 -52.73
C ALA A 709 -1.87 -5.28 -53.76
N ASN A 710 -0.56 -5.32 -53.99
CA ASN A 710 0.12 -4.48 -54.99
C ASN A 710 0.24 -5.14 -56.39
N SER A 711 -0.38 -6.29 -56.60
CA SER A 711 -0.35 -7.02 -57.87
C SER A 711 -1.73 -7.29 -58.47
N SER A 712 -2.66 -6.34 -58.38
CA SER A 712 -3.83 -6.35 -59.27
C SER A 712 -4.40 -4.96 -59.47
N THR A 713 -3.94 -4.30 -60.52
CA THR A 713 -4.76 -3.33 -61.25
C THR A 713 -6.04 -4.01 -61.72
N GLN A 714 -7.20 -3.68 -61.15
CA GLN A 714 -8.43 -3.34 -61.90
C GLN A 714 -9.63 -3.09 -60.97
N HIS A 715 -10.16 -1.88 -61.10
CA HIS A 715 -11.56 -1.48 -61.10
C HIS A 715 -12.68 -2.40 -60.56
N GLN A 716 -13.47 -1.77 -59.67
CA GLN A 716 -14.94 -1.77 -59.55
C GLN A 716 -15.65 -2.64 -58.48
N LYS A 717 -16.16 -1.91 -57.48
CA LYS A 717 -17.53 -1.87 -56.91
C LYS A 717 -18.25 -3.16 -56.47
N SER A 718 -18.46 -3.20 -55.15
CA SER A 718 -19.65 -3.63 -54.37
C SER A 718 -20.53 -4.78 -54.89
N HIS A 719 -20.64 -5.87 -54.11
CA HIS A 719 -21.82 -6.18 -53.28
C HIS A 719 -21.73 -7.57 -52.62
N ARG A 720 -22.03 -7.60 -51.31
CA ARG A 720 -22.81 -8.60 -50.53
C ARG A 720 -22.42 -10.11 -50.52
N ARG A 721 -22.12 -10.60 -49.28
CA ARG A 721 -22.26 -11.95 -48.64
C ARG A 721 -23.07 -13.01 -49.44
N GLN A 722 -22.86 -14.34 -49.39
CA GLN A 722 -22.58 -15.24 -48.25
C GLN A 722 -22.38 -16.73 -48.70
N ALA A 723 -21.63 -17.52 -47.93
CA ALA A 723 -21.77 -18.96 -47.58
C ALA A 723 -21.62 -20.14 -48.59
N SER A 724 -20.51 -20.89 -48.36
CA SER A 724 -20.39 -22.31 -47.96
C SER A 724 -20.39 -23.50 -48.95
N LEU A 725 -19.43 -24.40 -48.65
CA LEU A 725 -19.54 -25.86 -48.40
C LEU A 725 -18.89 -26.85 -49.38
N ALA A 726 -18.16 -27.78 -48.74
CA ALA A 726 -17.64 -29.08 -49.18
C ALA A 726 -16.38 -29.07 -50.09
N GLY A 727 -15.33 -29.85 -49.85
CA GLY A 727 -15.13 -30.90 -48.87
C GLY A 727 -14.02 -31.83 -49.36
N SER A 728 -12.98 -31.97 -48.52
CA SER A 728 -12.36 -33.26 -48.17
C SER A 728 -12.05 -34.27 -49.29
N VAL A 729 -10.84 -34.18 -49.88
CA VAL A 729 -10.11 -35.36 -50.41
C VAL A 729 -8.58 -35.19 -50.24
N ALA A 730 -8.05 -33.97 -50.29
CA ALA A 730 -6.60 -33.74 -50.39
C ALA A 730 -5.80 -33.95 -49.07
N MET A 731 -6.46 -33.96 -47.91
CA MET A 731 -5.82 -34.08 -46.59
C MET A 731 -5.22 -35.46 -46.30
N GLY A 732 -5.65 -36.51 -47.02
CA GLY A 732 -5.16 -37.88 -46.77
C GLY A 732 -3.77 -38.16 -47.33
N LEU A 733 -3.36 -37.47 -48.38
CA LEU A 733 -2.16 -37.85 -49.16
C LEU A 733 -0.87 -37.23 -48.62
N LEU A 734 -0.94 -36.02 -48.06
CA LEU A 734 0.25 -35.32 -47.53
C LEU A 734 0.74 -35.89 -46.19
N PHE A 735 -0.18 -36.46 -45.39
CA PHE A 735 0.17 -37.06 -44.09
C PHE A 735 1.12 -38.26 -44.22
N SER A 736 1.03 -39.02 -45.32
CA SER A 736 1.90 -40.18 -45.55
C SER A 736 3.36 -39.81 -45.86
N LEU A 737 3.60 -38.64 -46.48
CA LEU A 737 4.94 -38.16 -46.84
C LEU A 737 5.71 -37.62 -45.62
N PHE A 738 5.00 -37.12 -44.61
CA PHE A 738 5.59 -36.55 -43.40
C PHE A 738 6.19 -37.62 -42.48
N CYS A 739 5.63 -38.84 -42.47
CA CYS A 739 6.11 -39.94 -41.62
C CYS A 739 7.47 -40.50 -42.06
N ILE A 740 7.79 -40.43 -43.36
CA ILE A 740 9.04 -41.00 -43.90
C ILE A 740 10.25 -40.11 -43.57
N PHE A 741 10.07 -38.79 -43.53
CA PHE A 741 11.14 -37.84 -43.24
C PHE A 741 11.53 -37.83 -41.75
N GLY A 742 10.57 -38.05 -40.84
CA GLY A 742 10.81 -38.10 -39.40
C GLY A 742 11.77 -39.21 -38.96
N LEU A 743 11.76 -40.35 -39.65
CA LEU A 743 12.61 -41.50 -39.29
C LEU A 743 14.10 -41.28 -39.62
N ILE A 744 14.41 -40.43 -40.60
CA ILE A 744 15.78 -40.16 -41.03
C ILE A 744 16.52 -39.24 -40.05
N ILE A 745 15.81 -38.28 -39.44
CA ILE A 745 16.41 -37.32 -38.51
C ILE A 745 16.72 -37.98 -37.16
N ILE A 746 15.85 -38.85 -36.66
CA ILE A 746 16.04 -39.57 -35.38
C ILE A 746 17.32 -40.41 -35.39
N ALA A 747 17.69 -40.97 -36.55
CA ALA A 747 18.91 -41.76 -36.69
C ALA A 747 20.19 -40.90 -36.57
N VAL A 748 20.15 -39.64 -37.01
CA VAL A 748 21.30 -38.72 -36.98
C VAL A 748 21.55 -38.17 -35.57
N GLU A 749 20.49 -37.94 -34.79
CA GLU A 749 20.58 -37.41 -33.42
C GLU A 749 21.21 -38.39 -32.41
N SER A 750 21.06 -39.70 -32.66
CA SER A 750 21.51 -40.76 -31.74
C SER A 750 23.04 -40.89 -31.61
N LYS A 751 23.81 -40.43 -32.61
CA LYS A 751 25.27 -40.64 -32.65
C LYS A 751 26.11 -39.52 -32.03
N LYS A 752 25.51 -38.39 -31.64
CA LYS A 752 26.28 -37.21 -31.21
C LYS A 752 26.36 -36.98 -29.70
N ARG A 753 25.74 -37.85 -28.88
CA ARG A 753 25.80 -37.79 -27.41
C ARG A 753 26.48 -39.02 -26.83
N GLN A 754 27.81 -39.11 -26.88
CA GLN A 754 28.56 -40.01 -25.99
C GLN A 754 30.07 -39.70 -25.94
N LYS A 755 30.47 -38.91 -24.94
CA LYS A 755 31.76 -38.95 -24.18
C LYS A 755 31.68 -37.83 -23.11
N LYS A 756 31.15 -38.08 -21.90
CA LYS A 756 31.81 -38.61 -20.66
C LYS A 756 32.99 -37.72 -20.19
N LYS A 757 33.21 -37.37 -18.92
CA LYS A 757 32.59 -37.53 -17.56
C LYS A 757 33.65 -36.91 -16.57
N ASP A 758 33.42 -36.38 -15.36
CA ASP A 758 32.85 -36.95 -14.13
C ASP A 758 32.72 -35.89 -12.99
N ASN A 759 31.66 -36.05 -12.17
CA ASN A 759 31.48 -35.97 -10.69
C ASN A 759 32.14 -34.85 -9.83
N SER A 760 31.61 -34.36 -8.69
CA SER A 760 30.38 -34.47 -7.86
C SER A 760 30.72 -33.63 -6.58
N ASN A 761 29.90 -32.78 -5.95
CA ASN A 761 28.82 -33.15 -5.05
C ASN A 761 28.20 -31.88 -4.42
N CYS A 762 26.90 -31.96 -4.15
CA CYS A 762 26.11 -31.06 -3.33
C CYS A 762 26.54 -31.13 -1.85
N SER A 763 27.08 -30.04 -1.29
CA SER A 763 27.11 -29.67 0.14
C SER A 763 27.72 -28.28 0.32
N ARG A 764 27.13 -27.45 1.20
CA ARG A 764 27.40 -26.03 1.56
C ARG A 764 26.58 -25.02 0.74
N ASP A 765 25.73 -24.14 1.30
CA ASP A 765 25.47 -23.76 2.70
C ASP A 765 23.97 -23.45 2.90
N ILE A 766 23.51 -23.75 4.12
CA ILE A 766 22.19 -23.48 4.70
C ILE A 766 22.16 -22.03 5.22
N TYR A 767 21.03 -21.34 4.97
CA TYR A 767 20.42 -20.21 5.69
C TYR A 767 21.29 -19.10 6.31
N PHE A 768 21.01 -17.85 5.91
CA PHE A 768 20.91 -16.74 6.86
C PHE A 768 19.64 -15.94 6.57
N ASP A 769 18.75 -15.94 7.55
CA ASP A 769 17.67 -14.98 7.74
C ASP A 769 17.88 -14.35 9.13
N SER A 770 17.41 -13.10 9.29
CA SER A 770 17.34 -12.25 10.50
C SER A 770 18.34 -11.09 10.63
N ARG A 771 17.79 -9.87 10.44
CA ARG A 771 17.94 -8.62 11.22
C ARG A 771 19.32 -8.22 11.77
N SER A 772 19.84 -7.08 11.33
CA SER A 772 19.94 -5.80 12.10
C SER A 772 20.91 -4.79 11.45
N HIS A 773 20.63 -3.50 11.67
CA HIS A 773 21.21 -2.31 11.04
C HIS A 773 22.71 -2.09 11.30
N SER A 774 23.42 -1.63 10.26
CA SER A 774 24.55 -0.68 10.36
C SER A 774 24.92 -0.17 8.95
N GLY A 775 25.29 1.10 8.87
CA GLY A 775 25.21 1.94 7.67
C GLY A 775 25.97 1.47 6.43
N THR A 776 25.30 1.59 5.29
CA THR A 776 25.82 2.11 4.01
C THR A 776 24.63 2.22 3.06
N ALA A 777 24.39 3.43 2.56
CA ALA A 777 23.24 3.76 1.72
C ALA A 777 23.24 2.96 0.42
N ASN A 778 22.31 2.02 0.28
CA ASN A 778 21.97 1.37 -0.97
C ASN A 778 20.45 1.17 -1.05
N SER A 779 19.78 2.24 -1.48
CA SER A 779 18.35 2.32 -1.73
C SER A 779 18.11 2.13 -3.23
N ASN A 780 17.70 0.91 -3.62
CA ASN A 780 17.17 0.61 -4.94
C ASN A 780 15.69 1.02 -4.99
N TRP A 781 15.31 1.85 -5.96
CA TRP A 781 13.93 2.24 -6.21
C TRP A 781 13.21 1.34 -7.21
N LYS A 782 11.87 1.36 -7.09
CA LYS A 782 10.92 0.86 -8.08
C LYS A 782 9.87 1.95 -8.39
N LEU A 783 9.80 2.42 -9.64
CA LEU A 783 8.58 3.03 -10.20
C LEU A 783 7.87 1.87 -10.88
N THR A 784 7.13 1.08 -10.11
CA THR A 784 6.23 0.08 -10.67
C THR A 784 4.87 0.30 -10.04
N ALA A 785 3.92 0.79 -10.84
CA ALA A 785 2.47 0.73 -10.59
C ALA A 785 1.93 -0.71 -10.46
N THR A 786 2.79 -1.71 -10.32
CA THR A 786 2.50 -3.11 -10.04
C THR A 786 3.68 -3.67 -9.23
N LYS A 787 3.71 -3.41 -7.92
CA LYS A 787 4.35 -4.27 -6.90
C LYS A 787 4.31 -3.59 -5.51
N ASP A 788 3.12 -3.54 -4.92
CA ASP A 788 2.96 -4.07 -3.56
C ASP A 788 2.52 -5.54 -3.67
N ALA A 789 3.32 -6.31 -4.39
CA ALA A 789 3.51 -7.71 -4.06
C ALA A 789 4.35 -7.67 -2.79
N LEU A 790 3.69 -7.90 -1.66
CA LEU A 790 4.26 -8.05 -0.34
C LEU A 790 5.72 -8.51 -0.37
N VAL A 791 6.59 -7.72 0.26
CA VAL A 791 7.87 -8.22 0.76
C VAL A 791 7.57 -9.50 1.56
N ILE A 792 8.15 -10.61 1.12
CA ILE A 792 8.03 -11.91 1.77
C ILE A 792 8.71 -11.78 3.13
N ASN A 793 7.92 -11.53 4.18
CA ASN A 793 8.29 -11.97 5.51
C ASN A 793 7.93 -13.46 5.57
N LEU A 794 8.94 -14.33 5.44
CA LEU A 794 8.80 -15.79 5.54
C LEU A 794 8.51 -16.26 6.99
N ALA A 795 8.15 -15.34 7.89
CA ALA A 795 8.10 -15.55 9.33
C ALA A 795 6.69 -15.74 9.92
N THR A 796 5.62 -15.73 9.12
CA THR A 796 4.23 -15.90 9.63
C THR A 796 3.64 -17.30 9.42
N PHE A 797 4.47 -18.31 9.17
CA PHE A 797 3.98 -19.68 9.09
C PHE A 797 3.98 -20.36 10.46
N GLU A 798 2.84 -20.91 10.88
CA GLU A 798 2.87 -21.96 11.93
C GLU A 798 3.60 -23.23 11.43
N THR A 799 3.80 -23.39 10.10
CA THR A 799 4.72 -24.36 9.46
C THR A 799 5.14 -23.88 8.06
N PRO A 800 6.43 -23.64 7.76
CA PRO A 800 6.87 -23.09 6.48
C PRO A 800 6.57 -24.03 5.29
N LEU A 801 6.14 -23.47 4.15
CA LEU A 801 6.00 -24.22 2.88
C LEU A 801 7.32 -24.91 2.53
N ARG A 802 7.27 -26.21 2.21
CA ARG A 802 8.48 -26.98 1.89
C ARG A 802 9.05 -26.54 0.54
N LYS A 803 10.28 -26.02 0.55
CA LYS A 803 11.06 -25.82 -0.69
C LYS A 803 11.63 -27.17 -1.13
N LEU A 804 11.13 -27.70 -2.24
CA LEU A 804 11.52 -29.01 -2.78
C LEU A 804 12.58 -28.83 -3.89
N CYS A 805 13.52 -29.76 -3.99
CA CYS A 805 14.53 -29.73 -5.05
C CYS A 805 13.92 -30.20 -6.37
N PHE A 806 14.27 -29.55 -7.48
CA PHE A 806 13.79 -29.93 -8.81
C PHE A 806 14.12 -31.40 -9.14
N ALA A 807 15.30 -31.88 -8.73
CA ALA A 807 15.71 -33.28 -8.93
C ALA A 807 14.77 -34.28 -8.22
N ASP A 808 14.30 -33.96 -7.00
CA ASP A 808 13.38 -34.82 -6.26
C ASP A 808 11.99 -34.87 -6.92
N LEU A 809 11.53 -33.74 -7.48
CA LEU A 809 10.25 -33.68 -8.19
C LEU A 809 10.32 -34.37 -9.56
N VAL A 810 11.45 -34.27 -10.26
CA VAL A 810 11.73 -35.02 -11.49
C VAL A 810 11.70 -36.52 -11.20
N GLU A 811 12.35 -36.97 -10.12
CA GLU A 811 12.33 -38.38 -9.70
C GLU A 811 10.92 -38.85 -9.34
N ALA A 812 10.19 -38.07 -8.53
CA ALA A 812 8.85 -38.41 -8.06
C ALA A 812 7.78 -38.45 -9.17
N THR A 813 8.01 -37.74 -10.28
CA THR A 813 7.13 -37.71 -11.47
C THR A 813 7.62 -38.61 -12.62
N ASN A 814 8.66 -39.42 -12.38
CA ASN A 814 9.32 -40.22 -13.41
C ASN A 814 9.76 -39.38 -14.64
N GLY A 815 10.26 -38.16 -14.39
CA GLY A 815 10.69 -37.22 -15.42
C GLY A 815 9.56 -36.41 -16.05
N PHE A 816 8.48 -36.12 -15.31
CA PHE A 816 7.26 -35.50 -15.83
C PHE A 816 6.66 -36.30 -16.99
N HIS A 817 6.63 -37.63 -16.85
CA HIS A 817 6.16 -38.54 -17.89
C HIS A 817 4.63 -38.43 -18.07
N ASN A 818 4.14 -38.67 -19.29
CA ASN A 818 2.70 -38.61 -19.59
C ASN A 818 1.85 -39.58 -18.74
N ASP A 819 2.42 -40.70 -18.29
CA ASP A 819 1.70 -41.66 -17.41
C ASP A 819 1.38 -41.07 -16.03
N SER A 820 2.08 -40.00 -15.65
CA SER A 820 1.83 -39.26 -14.41
C SER A 820 0.99 -38.00 -14.64
N LEU A 821 0.69 -37.64 -15.90
CA LEU A 821 -0.09 -36.44 -16.22
C LEU A 821 -1.55 -36.64 -15.81
N VAL A 822 -2.04 -35.74 -14.97
CA VAL A 822 -3.43 -35.70 -14.47
C VAL A 822 -4.29 -34.76 -15.29
N GLY A 823 -3.69 -33.68 -15.81
CA GLY A 823 -4.37 -32.73 -16.67
C GLY A 823 -3.41 -31.67 -17.22
N SER A 824 -3.76 -31.11 -18.37
CA SER A 824 -3.01 -30.06 -19.07
C SER A 824 -3.97 -28.93 -19.44
N GLY A 825 -3.62 -27.68 -19.13
CA GLY A 825 -4.45 -26.51 -19.43
C GLY A 825 -3.65 -25.24 -19.69
N GLY A 826 -4.33 -24.12 -19.93
CA GLY A 826 -3.70 -22.82 -20.21
C GLY A 826 -2.83 -22.26 -19.08
N PHE A 827 -2.85 -22.89 -17.91
CA PHE A 827 -2.17 -22.50 -16.68
C PHE A 827 -1.03 -23.48 -16.28
N GLY A 828 -0.76 -24.51 -17.09
CA GLY A 828 0.27 -25.51 -16.78
C GLY A 828 -0.19 -26.95 -16.88
N ASP A 829 0.79 -27.85 -16.76
CA ASP A 829 0.59 -29.30 -16.71
C ASP A 829 0.63 -29.78 -15.26
N VAL A 830 -0.32 -30.64 -14.86
CA VAL A 830 -0.42 -31.18 -13.50
C VAL A 830 -0.07 -32.66 -13.51
N TYR A 831 0.90 -33.04 -12.70
CA TYR A 831 1.39 -34.41 -12.59
C TYR A 831 1.10 -35.01 -11.21
N LYS A 832 0.66 -36.26 -11.16
CA LYS A 832 0.56 -37.06 -9.94
C LYS A 832 1.92 -37.63 -9.60
N ALA A 833 2.37 -37.43 -8.38
CA ALA A 833 3.65 -37.92 -7.91
C ALA A 833 3.52 -38.52 -6.51
N GLN A 834 4.43 -39.42 -6.17
CA GLN A 834 4.62 -39.87 -4.79
C GLN A 834 5.99 -39.39 -4.31
N LEU A 835 6.01 -38.54 -3.27
CA LEU A 835 7.24 -38.03 -2.69
C LEU A 835 7.95 -39.13 -1.88
N LYS A 836 9.23 -38.91 -1.56
CA LYS A 836 10.08 -39.86 -0.81
C LYS A 836 9.55 -40.19 0.59
N ASP A 837 8.72 -39.33 1.16
CA ASP A 837 8.05 -39.56 2.45
C ASP A 837 6.75 -40.37 2.34
N GLY A 838 6.40 -40.84 1.13
CA GLY A 838 5.21 -41.64 0.85
C GLY A 838 3.96 -40.83 0.49
N SER A 839 4.02 -39.48 0.62
CA SER A 839 2.89 -38.59 0.33
C SER A 839 2.56 -38.56 -1.16
N VAL A 840 1.27 -38.70 -1.49
CA VAL A 840 0.78 -38.54 -2.87
C VAL A 840 0.38 -37.09 -3.12
N VAL A 841 0.99 -36.47 -4.11
CA VAL A 841 0.87 -35.02 -4.39
C VAL A 841 0.52 -34.76 -5.86
N ALA A 842 -0.05 -33.59 -6.12
CA ALA A 842 -0.24 -33.03 -7.45
C ALA A 842 0.78 -31.92 -7.68
N ILE A 843 1.59 -32.04 -8.74
CA ILE A 843 2.64 -31.09 -9.08
C ILE A 843 2.19 -30.32 -10.31
N LYS A 844 1.84 -29.04 -10.12
CA LYS A 844 1.49 -28.13 -11.21
C LYS A 844 2.77 -27.47 -11.73
N LYS A 845 3.17 -27.81 -12.95
CA LYS A 845 4.28 -27.21 -13.69
C LYS A 845 3.73 -26.08 -14.58
N LEU A 846 4.06 -24.84 -14.23
CA LEU A 846 3.52 -23.67 -14.92
C LEU A 846 4.23 -23.45 -16.27
N ILE A 847 3.48 -23.07 -17.31
CA ILE A 847 4.01 -22.84 -18.66
C ILE A 847 4.75 -21.49 -18.72
N HIS A 848 5.91 -21.47 -19.38
CA HIS A 848 6.82 -20.31 -19.42
C HIS A 848 6.46 -19.25 -20.50
N VAL A 849 5.43 -19.46 -21.30
CA VAL A 849 5.09 -18.55 -22.41
C VAL A 849 4.55 -17.21 -21.86
N SER A 850 5.12 -16.08 -22.29
CA SER A 850 4.68 -14.68 -22.02
C SER A 850 4.80 -14.12 -20.58
N GLY A 851 5.52 -14.78 -19.67
CA GLY A 851 5.63 -14.33 -18.27
C GLY A 851 4.35 -14.53 -17.44
N GLN A 852 3.37 -15.23 -18.01
CA GLN A 852 2.11 -15.61 -17.40
C GLN A 852 2.33 -16.56 -16.20
N GLY A 853 3.16 -17.60 -16.36
CA GLY A 853 3.48 -18.55 -15.28
C GLY A 853 4.13 -17.90 -14.05
N ASP A 854 4.90 -16.81 -14.20
CA ASP A 854 5.47 -16.08 -13.05
C ASP A 854 4.41 -15.28 -12.28
N ARG A 855 3.42 -14.71 -12.97
CA ARG A 855 2.31 -13.98 -12.34
C ARG A 855 1.41 -14.93 -11.55
N GLU A 856 1.11 -16.09 -12.14
CA GLU A 856 0.31 -17.14 -11.52
C GLU A 856 1.03 -17.77 -10.33
N PHE A 857 2.32 -18.08 -10.48
CA PHE A 857 3.15 -18.55 -9.37
C PHE A 857 3.12 -17.55 -8.21
N THR A 858 3.23 -16.25 -8.51
CA THR A 858 3.21 -15.20 -7.49
C THR A 858 1.83 -15.09 -6.84
N ALA A 859 0.75 -15.08 -7.63
CA ALA A 859 -0.62 -14.99 -7.12
C ALA A 859 -0.97 -16.18 -6.20
N GLU A 860 -0.61 -17.41 -6.58
CA GLU A 860 -0.85 -18.61 -5.77
C GLU A 860 0.00 -18.58 -4.48
N MET A 861 1.27 -18.14 -4.55
CA MET A 861 2.13 -18.00 -3.36
C MET A 861 1.67 -16.87 -2.41
N GLU A 862 1.04 -15.81 -2.92
CA GLU A 862 0.53 -14.68 -2.12
C GLU A 862 -0.84 -14.94 -1.50
N THR A 863 -1.65 -15.83 -2.09
CA THR A 863 -3.00 -16.18 -1.62
C THR A 863 -3.01 -17.51 -0.88
N ILE A 864 -3.14 -18.64 -1.59
CA ILE A 864 -3.26 -19.98 -1.01
C ILE A 864 -2.00 -20.40 -0.24
N GLY A 865 -0.83 -19.86 -0.61
CA GLY A 865 0.42 -20.07 0.12
C GLY A 865 0.39 -19.58 1.57
N ARG A 866 -0.57 -18.72 1.97
CA ARG A 866 -0.65 -18.10 3.30
C ARG A 866 -1.84 -18.58 4.15
N ILE A 867 -2.73 -19.39 3.58
CA ILE A 867 -3.99 -19.77 4.22
C ILE A 867 -4.18 -21.29 4.22
N LYS A 868 -4.79 -21.81 5.29
CA LYS A 868 -5.21 -23.22 5.38
C LYS A 868 -6.69 -23.25 5.76
N HIS A 869 -7.49 -23.93 4.94
CA HIS A 869 -8.92 -24.09 5.18
C HIS A 869 -9.41 -25.42 4.60
N ARG A 870 -10.35 -26.09 5.30
CA ARG A 870 -10.84 -27.44 4.94
C ARG A 870 -11.42 -27.53 3.52
N ASN A 871 -12.03 -26.46 3.02
CA ASN A 871 -12.64 -26.40 1.70
C ASN A 871 -11.79 -25.66 0.65
N LEU A 872 -10.48 -25.50 0.89
CA LEU A 872 -9.52 -25.01 -0.10
C LEU A 872 -8.42 -26.09 -0.30
N VAL A 873 -7.87 -26.20 -1.51
CA VAL A 873 -6.79 -27.16 -1.80
C VAL A 873 -5.49 -26.68 -1.14
N PRO A 874 -4.87 -27.45 -0.22
CA PRO A 874 -3.69 -26.99 0.49
C PRO A 874 -2.43 -27.07 -0.39
N LEU A 875 -1.67 -25.97 -0.41
CA LEU A 875 -0.34 -25.91 -0.99
C LEU A 875 0.67 -26.48 0.02
N LEU A 876 1.38 -27.54 -0.37
CA LEU A 876 2.33 -28.26 0.50
C LEU A 876 3.77 -27.75 0.34
N GLY A 877 4.10 -27.24 -0.85
CA GLY A 877 5.44 -26.77 -1.17
C GLY A 877 5.57 -26.19 -2.57
N TYR A 878 6.79 -25.77 -2.89
CA TYR A 878 7.11 -25.20 -4.20
C TYR A 878 8.54 -25.53 -4.61
N CYS A 879 8.80 -25.46 -5.92
CA CYS A 879 10.13 -25.50 -6.48
C CYS A 879 10.32 -24.35 -7.48
N LYS A 880 11.36 -23.55 -7.24
CA LYS A 880 11.78 -22.46 -8.11
C LYS A 880 13.26 -22.62 -8.41
N VAL A 881 13.60 -23.01 -9.64
CA VAL A 881 14.99 -23.22 -10.10
C VAL A 881 15.10 -22.68 -11.52
N GLY A 882 15.94 -21.67 -11.74
CA GLY A 882 16.06 -21.00 -13.04
C GLY A 882 14.70 -20.48 -13.53
N GLU A 883 14.27 -20.94 -14.69
CA GLU A 883 13.00 -20.59 -15.33
C GLU A 883 11.83 -21.51 -14.94
N GLU A 884 12.11 -22.60 -14.22
CA GLU A 884 11.09 -23.57 -13.80
C GLU A 884 10.29 -23.04 -12.60
N ARG A 885 8.96 -23.19 -12.66
CA ARG A 885 8.00 -22.84 -11.60
C ARG A 885 7.07 -24.02 -11.36
N LEU A 886 7.19 -24.63 -10.18
CA LEU A 886 6.38 -25.77 -9.80
C LEU A 886 5.73 -25.52 -8.44
N LEU A 887 4.44 -25.83 -8.37
CA LEU A 887 3.63 -25.77 -7.16
C LEU A 887 3.19 -27.19 -6.79
N VAL A 888 3.34 -27.54 -5.52
CA VAL A 888 3.07 -28.90 -5.01
C VAL A 888 1.86 -28.86 -4.09
N TYR A 889 0.78 -29.47 -4.55
CA TYR A 889 -0.52 -29.55 -3.90
C TYR A 889 -0.79 -30.94 -3.33
N GLU A 890 -1.69 -31.02 -2.36
CA GLU A 890 -2.30 -32.30 -1.98
C GLU A 890 -3.10 -32.88 -3.17
N TYR A 891 -2.98 -34.19 -3.42
CA TYR A 891 -3.68 -34.83 -4.54
C TYR A 891 -5.15 -35.11 -4.21
N MET A 892 -6.06 -34.64 -5.08
CA MET A 892 -7.50 -34.86 -4.94
C MET A 892 -7.94 -36.12 -5.70
N LYS A 893 -8.39 -37.15 -4.96
CA LYS A 893 -8.61 -38.51 -5.48
C LYS A 893 -9.59 -38.58 -6.65
N TYR A 894 -10.66 -37.79 -6.64
CA TYR A 894 -11.72 -37.86 -7.66
C TYR A 894 -11.62 -36.77 -8.72
N GLY A 895 -10.56 -35.96 -8.71
CA GLY A 895 -10.38 -34.90 -9.70
C GLY A 895 -11.36 -33.75 -9.51
N SER A 896 -11.77 -33.13 -10.63
CA SER A 896 -12.66 -31.96 -10.61
C SER A 896 -14.14 -32.35 -10.60
N LEU A 897 -15.00 -31.44 -10.12
CA LEU A 897 -16.45 -31.61 -10.16
C LEU A 897 -16.95 -31.74 -11.61
N GLU A 898 -16.34 -31.02 -12.55
CA GLU A 898 -16.67 -31.12 -13.98
C GLU A 898 -16.53 -32.56 -14.49
N ASP A 899 -15.42 -33.23 -14.15
CA ASP A 899 -15.15 -34.61 -14.55
C ASP A 899 -16.16 -35.59 -13.94
N VAL A 900 -16.46 -35.43 -12.65
CA VAL A 900 -17.35 -36.35 -11.91
C VAL A 900 -18.82 -36.16 -12.30
N LEU A 901 -19.22 -34.93 -12.63
CA LEU A 901 -20.60 -34.62 -12.98
C LEU A 901 -20.94 -34.97 -14.43
N HIS A 902 -20.02 -34.69 -15.36
CA HIS A 902 -20.27 -34.76 -16.80
C HIS A 902 -19.54 -35.90 -17.52
N ASP A 903 -18.38 -36.37 -17.04
CA ASP A 903 -17.58 -37.44 -17.66
C ASP A 903 -17.66 -38.77 -16.90
N ARG A 904 -18.89 -39.28 -16.80
CA ARG A 904 -19.30 -40.40 -15.95
C ARG A 904 -18.61 -41.74 -16.24
N ASN A 905 -18.04 -41.91 -17.44
CA ASN A 905 -17.38 -43.15 -17.85
C ASN A 905 -15.93 -43.27 -17.31
N ASN A 906 -15.32 -42.20 -16.81
CA ASN A 906 -13.91 -42.18 -16.42
C ASN A 906 -13.67 -42.36 -14.89
N VAL A 907 -14.58 -41.92 -14.03
CA VAL A 907 -14.34 -41.86 -12.56
C VAL A 907 -15.13 -42.92 -11.77
N GLY A 908 -16.16 -43.52 -12.37
CA GLY A 908 -16.92 -44.65 -11.77
C GLY A 908 -17.79 -44.28 -10.56
N ILE A 909 -18.08 -42.99 -10.34
CA ILE A 909 -18.90 -42.48 -9.23
C ILE A 909 -20.09 -41.71 -9.77
N LYS A 910 -21.28 -42.01 -9.24
CA LYS A 910 -22.52 -41.26 -9.54
C LYS A 910 -22.88 -40.37 -8.36
N LEU A 911 -23.01 -39.06 -8.60
CA LEU A 911 -23.39 -38.10 -7.57
C LEU A 911 -24.91 -38.01 -7.44
N ASN A 912 -25.44 -38.63 -6.38
CA ASN A 912 -26.82 -38.41 -5.93
C ASN A 912 -26.99 -36.99 -5.33
N TRP A 913 -28.23 -36.59 -5.06
CA TRP A 913 -28.51 -35.24 -4.56
C TRP A 913 -27.80 -34.91 -3.24
N VAL A 914 -27.70 -35.85 -2.32
CA VAL A 914 -27.01 -35.66 -1.03
C VAL A 914 -25.55 -35.28 -1.23
N ALA A 915 -24.86 -35.96 -2.15
CA ALA A 915 -23.48 -35.66 -2.50
C ALA A 915 -23.37 -34.30 -3.21
N ARG A 916 -24.24 -34.00 -4.18
CA ARG A 916 -24.25 -32.70 -4.90
C ARG A 916 -24.48 -31.52 -3.96
N ARG A 917 -25.42 -31.66 -3.00
CA ARG A 917 -25.68 -30.68 -1.96
C ARG A 917 -24.48 -30.48 -1.02
N LYS A 918 -23.82 -31.58 -0.62
CA LYS A 918 -22.60 -31.52 0.20
C LYS A 918 -21.48 -30.74 -0.51
N ILE A 919 -21.32 -30.97 -1.81
CA ILE A 919 -20.34 -30.29 -2.66
C ILE A 919 -20.66 -28.79 -2.77
N ALA A 920 -21.93 -28.43 -3.05
CA ALA A 920 -22.38 -27.04 -3.11
C ALA A 920 -22.05 -26.28 -1.81
N VAL A 921 -22.43 -26.84 -0.65
CA VAL A 921 -22.17 -26.23 0.66
C VAL A 921 -20.67 -26.13 0.95
N GLY A 922 -19.87 -27.13 0.56
CA GLY A 922 -18.42 -27.11 0.72
C GLY A 922 -17.75 -25.98 -0.09
N ALA A 923 -18.11 -25.85 -1.36
CA ALA A 923 -17.60 -24.78 -2.23
C ALA A 923 -18.02 -23.39 -1.73
N ALA A 924 -19.29 -23.23 -1.30
CA ALA A 924 -19.76 -21.98 -0.72
C ALA A 924 -19.01 -21.60 0.56
N ARG A 925 -18.69 -22.58 1.42
CA ARG A 925 -17.91 -22.35 2.64
C ARG A 925 -16.48 -21.90 2.34
N GLY A 926 -15.84 -22.51 1.34
CA GLY A 926 -14.51 -22.10 0.87
C GLY A 926 -14.50 -20.65 0.39
N LEU A 927 -15.48 -20.28 -0.43
CA LEU A 927 -15.58 -18.92 -0.97
C LEU A 927 -15.96 -17.87 0.09
N ALA A 928 -16.83 -18.22 1.04
CA ALA A 928 -17.17 -17.35 2.17
C ALA A 928 -15.94 -17.01 3.03
N PHE A 929 -15.07 -17.99 3.27
CA PHE A 929 -13.81 -17.78 4.00
C PHE A 929 -12.89 -16.78 3.27
N LEU A 930 -12.77 -16.89 1.95
CA LEU A 930 -11.95 -15.97 1.14
C LEU A 930 -12.47 -14.52 1.16
N HIS A 931 -13.79 -14.34 1.10
CA HIS A 931 -14.42 -13.02 1.01
C HIS A 931 -14.58 -12.30 2.35
N HIS A 932 -14.69 -13.03 3.46
CA HIS A 932 -15.11 -12.45 4.74
C HIS A 932 -14.15 -12.72 5.90
N ASN A 933 -13.35 -13.80 5.85
CA ASN A 933 -12.47 -14.19 6.95
C ASN A 933 -10.99 -13.90 6.66
N CYS A 934 -10.63 -13.67 5.40
CA CYS A 934 -9.28 -13.24 5.01
C CYS A 934 -9.19 -11.71 5.04
N ILE A 935 -8.09 -11.19 5.60
CA ILE A 935 -7.73 -9.76 5.58
C ILE A 935 -6.29 -9.66 5.03
N PRO A 936 -6.08 -9.01 3.86
CA PRO A 936 -7.08 -8.47 2.93
C PRO A 936 -8.00 -9.53 2.32
N HIS A 937 -9.18 -9.13 1.84
CA HIS A 937 -10.16 -10.04 1.22
C HIS A 937 -9.60 -10.62 -0.08
N ILE A 938 -9.91 -11.88 -0.39
CA ILE A 938 -9.38 -12.58 -1.58
C ILE A 938 -10.51 -12.80 -2.59
N ILE A 939 -10.39 -12.25 -3.80
CA ILE A 939 -11.30 -12.49 -4.93
C ILE A 939 -10.71 -13.59 -5.82
N HIS A 940 -11.45 -14.67 -6.07
CA HIS A 940 -10.99 -15.85 -6.81
C HIS A 940 -10.89 -15.59 -8.32
N ARG A 941 -11.90 -14.94 -8.91
CA ARG A 941 -12.02 -14.53 -10.32
C ARG A 941 -12.17 -15.63 -11.38
N ASP A 942 -11.82 -16.89 -11.07
CA ASP A 942 -12.06 -18.04 -11.96
C ASP A 942 -12.79 -19.19 -11.25
N MET A 943 -13.92 -18.89 -10.61
CA MET A 943 -14.74 -19.91 -9.95
C MET A 943 -15.58 -20.68 -10.98
N LYS A 944 -15.37 -21.99 -11.11
CA LYS A 944 -16.05 -22.89 -12.07
C LYS A 944 -15.99 -24.34 -11.58
N SER A 945 -16.76 -25.24 -12.19
CA SER A 945 -16.79 -26.66 -11.80
C SER A 945 -15.45 -27.39 -11.97
N SER A 946 -14.61 -27.05 -12.96
CA SER A 946 -13.25 -27.60 -13.10
C SER A 946 -12.30 -27.19 -11.96
N ASN A 947 -12.59 -26.08 -11.27
CA ASN A 947 -11.79 -25.55 -10.17
C ASN A 947 -12.36 -25.92 -8.78
N VAL A 948 -13.37 -26.80 -8.74
CA VAL A 948 -13.87 -27.42 -7.51
C VAL A 948 -13.43 -28.87 -7.50
N LEU A 949 -12.38 -29.19 -6.75
CA LEU A 949 -11.84 -30.53 -6.67
C LEU A 949 -12.51 -31.34 -5.55
N LEU A 950 -12.52 -32.66 -5.69
CA LEU A 950 -13.16 -33.58 -4.75
C LEU A 950 -12.14 -34.54 -4.12
N ASP A 951 -12.08 -34.50 -2.78
CA ASP A 951 -11.26 -35.44 -2.02
C ASP A 951 -11.93 -36.82 -1.85
N GLU A 952 -11.25 -37.74 -1.17
CA GLU A 952 -11.73 -39.11 -0.95
C GLU A 952 -13.09 -39.22 -0.25
N ASN A 953 -13.52 -38.17 0.44
CA ASN A 953 -14.80 -38.09 1.18
C ASN A 953 -15.88 -37.32 0.40
N LEU A 954 -15.65 -37.03 -0.89
CA LEU A 954 -16.49 -36.15 -1.71
C LEU A 954 -16.65 -34.75 -1.07
N GLU A 955 -15.64 -34.26 -0.35
CA GLU A 955 -15.62 -32.86 0.10
C GLU A 955 -15.08 -31.95 -0.99
N ALA A 956 -15.82 -30.87 -1.25
CA ALA A 956 -15.41 -29.85 -2.20
C ALA A 956 -14.25 -29.02 -1.66
N ARG A 957 -13.21 -28.88 -2.47
CA ARG A 957 -12.07 -28.01 -2.23
C ARG A 957 -11.84 -27.09 -3.42
N VAL A 958 -11.95 -25.79 -3.20
CA VAL A 958 -11.73 -24.78 -4.24
C VAL A 958 -10.23 -24.68 -4.54
N SER A 959 -9.90 -24.65 -5.83
CA SER A 959 -8.52 -24.67 -6.36
C SER A 959 -8.30 -23.62 -7.44
N ASP A 960 -7.04 -23.49 -7.88
CA ASP A 960 -6.61 -22.65 -9.00
C ASP A 960 -6.72 -21.14 -8.76
N PHE A 961 -5.81 -20.64 -7.91
CA PHE A 961 -5.72 -19.25 -7.49
C PHE A 961 -4.83 -18.38 -8.39
N GLY A 962 -4.39 -18.89 -9.56
CA GLY A 962 -3.50 -18.17 -10.48
C GLY A 962 -4.03 -16.79 -10.92
N MET A 963 -5.35 -16.59 -10.84
CA MET A 963 -6.03 -15.35 -11.22
C MET A 963 -6.48 -14.50 -10.03
N ALA A 964 -6.30 -15.00 -8.80
CA ALA A 964 -6.82 -14.40 -7.58
C ALA A 964 -6.20 -13.01 -7.29
N ARG A 965 -6.94 -12.16 -6.59
CA ARG A 965 -6.50 -10.80 -6.23
C ARG A 965 -6.85 -10.46 -4.78
N LEU A 966 -5.97 -9.71 -4.12
CA LEU A 966 -6.17 -9.18 -2.79
C LEU A 966 -6.87 -7.82 -2.87
N MET A 967 -7.94 -7.64 -2.08
CA MET A 967 -8.77 -6.44 -2.01
C MET A 967 -8.75 -5.88 -0.59
N SER A 968 -8.50 -4.58 -0.43
CA SER A 968 -8.51 -3.95 0.88
C SER A 968 -9.95 -3.89 1.44
N THR A 969 -10.08 -3.83 2.76
CA THR A 969 -11.38 -3.72 3.44
C THR A 969 -12.07 -2.37 3.20
N VAL A 970 -11.34 -1.37 2.72
CA VAL A 970 -11.84 -0.04 2.36
C VAL A 970 -12.29 0.08 0.90
N ASP A 971 -11.91 -0.87 0.05
CA ASP A 971 -12.23 -0.84 -1.37
C ASP A 971 -13.63 -1.44 -1.62
N THR A 972 -14.34 -0.96 -2.64
CA THR A 972 -15.62 -1.55 -3.08
C THR A 972 -15.49 -2.47 -4.29
N HIS A 973 -14.40 -2.33 -5.05
CA HIS A 973 -14.06 -3.11 -6.23
C HIS A 973 -12.55 -3.00 -6.55
N LEU A 974 -12.04 -3.92 -7.37
CA LEU A 974 -10.67 -3.84 -7.91
C LEU A 974 -10.71 -3.70 -9.44
N SER A 975 -10.09 -2.66 -9.98
CA SER A 975 -9.94 -2.50 -11.43
C SER A 975 -8.82 -3.39 -11.96
N VAL A 976 -9.11 -4.19 -12.99
CA VAL A 976 -8.16 -5.14 -13.61
C VAL A 976 -7.86 -4.76 -15.05
N SER A 977 -6.62 -4.91 -15.48
CA SER A 977 -6.14 -4.49 -16.81
C SER A 977 -6.53 -5.43 -17.96
N ALA A 978 -7.14 -6.58 -17.65
CA ALA A 978 -7.59 -7.56 -18.63
C ALA A 978 -8.83 -8.29 -18.10
N LEU A 979 -9.79 -8.55 -18.99
CA LEU A 979 -10.90 -9.45 -18.71
C LEU A 979 -10.33 -10.85 -18.53
N ALA A 980 -10.67 -11.48 -17.41
CA ALA A 980 -10.06 -12.72 -16.99
C ALA A 980 -11.14 -13.57 -16.29
N GLY A 981 -11.30 -14.82 -16.74
CA GLY A 981 -12.31 -15.77 -16.28
C GLY A 981 -12.80 -16.67 -17.42
N THR A 982 -13.42 -17.79 -17.08
CA THR A 982 -13.84 -18.81 -18.06
C THR A 982 -15.20 -18.47 -18.71
N PRO A 983 -15.32 -18.47 -20.06
CA PRO A 983 -16.59 -18.22 -20.75
C PRO A 983 -17.73 -19.07 -20.20
N GLY A 984 -18.90 -18.46 -20.00
CA GLY A 984 -20.06 -19.09 -19.35
C GLY A 984 -20.17 -18.90 -17.84
N TYR A 985 -19.05 -18.60 -17.16
CA TYR A 985 -19.01 -18.28 -15.72
C TYR A 985 -18.76 -16.80 -15.44
N VAL A 986 -18.18 -16.07 -16.41
CA VAL A 986 -17.88 -14.65 -16.27
C VAL A 986 -19.17 -13.84 -16.07
N PRO A 987 -19.26 -13.01 -15.00
CA PRO A 987 -20.43 -12.20 -14.74
C PRO A 987 -20.60 -11.09 -15.80
N PRO A 988 -21.85 -10.73 -16.19
CA PRO A 988 -22.11 -9.79 -17.29
C PRO A 988 -21.44 -8.42 -17.12
N GLU A 989 -21.33 -7.92 -15.89
CA GLU A 989 -20.75 -6.60 -15.62
C GLU A 989 -19.24 -6.51 -15.87
N TYR A 990 -18.50 -7.63 -15.85
CA TYR A 990 -17.05 -7.62 -16.09
C TYR A 990 -16.70 -7.21 -17.52
N TYR A 991 -17.60 -7.48 -18.49
CA TYR A 991 -17.42 -7.08 -19.90
C TYR A 991 -17.53 -5.57 -20.11
N GLN A 992 -18.11 -4.83 -19.16
CA GLN A 992 -18.37 -3.40 -19.29
C GLN A 992 -17.47 -2.54 -18.42
N SER A 993 -17.12 -3.01 -17.21
CA SER A 993 -16.41 -2.18 -16.23
C SER A 993 -14.95 -2.56 -15.99
N PHE A 994 -14.51 -3.78 -16.38
CA PHE A 994 -13.22 -4.34 -15.97
C PHE A 994 -12.96 -4.26 -14.45
N GLN A 995 -14.02 -4.24 -13.64
CA GLN A 995 -13.95 -4.22 -12.18
C GLN A 995 -14.27 -5.61 -11.64
N CYS A 996 -13.36 -6.21 -10.89
CA CYS A 996 -13.65 -7.44 -10.16
C CYS A 996 -14.08 -7.18 -8.72
N THR A 997 -15.09 -7.93 -8.27
CA THR A 997 -15.68 -7.81 -6.93
C THR A 997 -15.94 -9.21 -6.36
N THR A 998 -16.12 -9.30 -5.04
CA THR A 998 -16.59 -10.54 -4.40
C THR A 998 -17.97 -10.98 -4.94
N LYS A 999 -18.80 -10.04 -5.42
CA LYS A 999 -20.10 -10.32 -6.07
C LYS A 999 -19.98 -10.98 -7.45
N GLY A 1000 -18.84 -10.83 -8.14
CA GLY A 1000 -18.56 -11.56 -9.38
C GLY A 1000 -18.28 -13.05 -9.13
N ASP A 1001 -17.58 -13.37 -8.05
CA ASP A 1001 -17.39 -14.76 -7.61
C ASP A 1001 -18.72 -15.41 -7.17
N VAL A 1002 -19.62 -14.64 -6.52
CA VAL A 1002 -20.98 -15.11 -6.16
C VAL A 1002 -21.77 -15.51 -7.41
N TYR A 1003 -21.70 -14.72 -8.48
CA TYR A 1003 -22.35 -15.07 -9.76
C TYR A 1003 -21.78 -16.36 -10.35
N SER A 1004 -20.46 -16.46 -10.39
CA SER A 1004 -19.74 -17.62 -10.92
C SER A 1004 -20.08 -18.89 -10.12
N TYR A 1005 -20.19 -18.79 -8.78
CA TYR A 1005 -20.70 -19.85 -7.91
C TYR A 1005 -22.16 -20.22 -8.21
N GLY A 1006 -23.01 -19.23 -8.53
CA GLY A 1006 -24.39 -19.46 -8.97
C GLY A 1006 -24.49 -20.34 -10.22
N VAL A 1007 -23.55 -20.19 -11.17
CA VAL A 1007 -23.46 -21.06 -12.36
C VAL A 1007 -23.09 -22.49 -11.96
N VAL A 1008 -22.10 -22.67 -11.08
CA VAL A 1008 -21.72 -24.00 -10.55
C VAL A 1008 -22.90 -24.68 -9.83
N LEU A 1009 -23.71 -23.92 -9.10
CA LEU A 1009 -24.91 -24.44 -8.43
C LEU A 1009 -25.98 -24.88 -9.45
N LEU A 1010 -26.14 -24.17 -10.56
CA LEU A 1010 -27.01 -24.61 -11.65
C LEU A 1010 -26.52 -25.90 -12.31
N GLU A 1011 -25.20 -26.07 -12.52
CA GLU A 1011 -24.68 -27.32 -13.06
C GLU A 1011 -25.01 -28.51 -12.16
N LEU A 1012 -24.85 -28.36 -10.83
CA LEU A 1012 -25.21 -29.41 -9.86
C LEU A 1012 -26.70 -29.78 -9.90
N LEU A 1013 -27.58 -28.79 -10.09
CA LEU A 1013 -29.04 -28.99 -10.14
C LEU A 1013 -29.51 -29.59 -11.47
N THR A 1014 -28.93 -29.16 -12.59
CA THR A 1014 -29.36 -29.51 -13.94
C THR A 1014 -28.62 -30.70 -14.54
N GLY A 1015 -27.41 -30.99 -14.05
CA GLY A 1015 -26.52 -31.99 -14.63
C GLY A 1015 -25.98 -31.61 -16.02
N ARG A 1016 -26.08 -30.34 -16.42
CA ARG A 1016 -25.67 -29.83 -17.74
C ARG A 1016 -24.44 -28.92 -17.65
N ARG A 1017 -23.61 -28.90 -18.70
CA ARG A 1017 -22.44 -28.00 -18.81
C ARG A 1017 -22.88 -26.56 -19.08
N SER A 1018 -22.05 -25.58 -18.70
CA SER A 1018 -22.38 -24.15 -18.79
C SER A 1018 -22.42 -23.55 -20.22
N THR A 1019 -21.70 -24.15 -21.18
CA THR A 1019 -21.45 -23.59 -22.54
C THR A 1019 -21.68 -24.56 -23.71
N ASP A 1020 -22.26 -25.74 -23.47
CA ASP A 1020 -22.40 -26.75 -24.53
C ASP A 1020 -23.46 -26.34 -25.58
N SER A 1021 -23.05 -26.21 -26.84
CA SER A 1021 -23.82 -25.50 -27.88
C SER A 1021 -25.01 -26.28 -28.45
N THR A 1022 -25.15 -27.58 -28.16
CA THR A 1022 -26.20 -28.42 -28.75
C THR A 1022 -27.56 -28.31 -28.06
N ASP A 1023 -27.56 -27.97 -26.76
CA ASP A 1023 -28.77 -28.00 -25.92
C ASP A 1023 -29.40 -26.60 -25.70
N PHE A 1024 -28.69 -25.53 -26.03
CA PHE A 1024 -29.06 -24.15 -25.65
C PHE A 1024 -29.24 -23.18 -26.83
N GLY A 1025 -28.93 -23.58 -28.06
CA GLY A 1025 -28.93 -22.67 -29.22
C GLY A 1025 -27.87 -21.57 -29.06
N ASP A 1026 -28.28 -20.30 -29.21
CA ASP A 1026 -27.40 -19.13 -29.02
C ASP A 1026 -27.26 -18.67 -27.54
N ASN A 1027 -27.92 -19.36 -26.60
CA ASN A 1027 -27.91 -19.01 -25.18
C ASN A 1027 -26.95 -19.88 -24.36
N ASN A 1028 -26.60 -19.44 -23.14
CA ASN A 1028 -25.86 -20.24 -22.16
C ASN A 1028 -26.79 -20.88 -21.12
N LEU A 1029 -26.25 -21.71 -20.22
CA LEU A 1029 -27.03 -22.40 -19.18
C LEU A 1029 -27.92 -21.44 -18.35
N VAL A 1030 -27.42 -20.27 -17.99
CA VAL A 1030 -28.18 -19.24 -17.24
C VAL A 1030 -29.40 -18.76 -18.05
N GLY A 1031 -29.21 -18.48 -19.34
CA GLY A 1031 -30.29 -18.12 -20.25
C GLY A 1031 -31.32 -19.23 -20.43
N TRP A 1032 -30.87 -20.48 -20.55
CA TRP A 1032 -31.74 -21.65 -20.69
C TRP A 1032 -32.63 -21.85 -19.45
N VAL A 1033 -32.05 -21.79 -18.24
CA VAL A 1033 -32.81 -21.91 -16.98
C VAL A 1033 -33.81 -20.76 -16.82
N LYS A 1034 -33.42 -19.50 -17.14
CA LYS A 1034 -34.33 -18.33 -17.10
C LYS A 1034 -35.52 -18.47 -18.08
N GLN A 1035 -35.34 -19.19 -19.19
CA GLN A 1035 -36.39 -19.42 -20.19
C GLN A 1035 -37.31 -20.59 -19.80
N HIS A 1036 -36.75 -21.72 -19.37
CA HIS A 1036 -37.50 -22.94 -19.06
C HIS A 1036 -38.23 -22.89 -17.72
N SER A 1037 -37.68 -22.17 -16.73
CA SER A 1037 -38.36 -21.91 -15.45
C SER A 1037 -39.70 -21.16 -15.61
N LYS A 1038 -39.90 -20.43 -16.73
CA LYS A 1038 -41.17 -19.75 -17.05
C LYS A 1038 -42.23 -20.69 -17.63
N ILE A 1039 -41.82 -21.85 -18.15
CA ILE A 1039 -42.71 -22.84 -18.78
C ILE A 1039 -43.07 -23.90 -17.73
N ARG A 1040 -42.05 -24.60 -17.20
CA ARG A 1040 -42.23 -25.61 -16.16
C ARG A 1040 -40.91 -25.81 -15.41
N ILE A 1041 -40.91 -25.42 -14.13
CA ILE A 1041 -39.69 -25.39 -13.31
C ILE A 1041 -39.11 -26.78 -13.00
N SER A 1042 -39.95 -27.82 -12.96
CA SER A 1042 -39.51 -29.21 -12.75
C SER A 1042 -38.60 -29.74 -13.86
N ASP A 1043 -38.72 -29.19 -15.08
CA ASP A 1043 -38.01 -29.68 -16.27
C ASP A 1043 -36.56 -29.16 -16.33
N VAL A 1044 -36.21 -28.26 -15.40
CA VAL A 1044 -34.85 -27.73 -15.23
C VAL A 1044 -33.93 -28.76 -14.56
N PHE A 1045 -34.47 -29.58 -13.65
CA PHE A 1045 -33.65 -30.49 -12.85
C PHE A 1045 -33.13 -31.68 -13.64
N ASP A 1046 -31.97 -32.18 -13.22
CA ASP A 1046 -31.39 -33.40 -13.76
C ASP A 1046 -32.42 -34.56 -13.64
N PRO A 1047 -32.89 -35.14 -14.76
CA PRO A 1047 -33.92 -36.17 -14.75
C PRO A 1047 -33.53 -37.41 -13.93
N GLU A 1048 -32.24 -37.63 -13.67
CA GLU A 1048 -31.78 -38.73 -12.84
C GLU A 1048 -31.98 -38.49 -11.35
N LEU A 1049 -31.91 -37.23 -10.88
CA LEU A 1049 -32.22 -36.90 -9.49
C LEU A 1049 -33.72 -37.13 -9.20
N SER A 1050 -34.58 -36.75 -10.16
CA SER A 1050 -36.02 -36.98 -10.09
C SER A 1050 -36.41 -38.46 -10.17
N LYS A 1051 -35.59 -39.30 -10.83
CA LYS A 1051 -35.78 -40.75 -10.87
C LYS A 1051 -35.33 -41.47 -9.60
N GLU A 1052 -34.32 -40.93 -8.91
CA GLU A 1052 -33.79 -41.51 -7.67
C GLU A 1052 -34.70 -41.27 -6.48
N ASP A 1053 -35.25 -40.06 -6.34
CA ASP A 1053 -36.20 -39.74 -5.27
C ASP A 1053 -37.15 -38.60 -5.70
N PRO A 1054 -38.42 -38.92 -6.04
CA PRO A 1054 -39.42 -37.93 -6.43
C PRO A 1054 -39.78 -36.93 -5.32
N SER A 1055 -39.46 -37.22 -4.05
CA SER A 1055 -39.77 -36.33 -2.92
C SER A 1055 -38.81 -35.14 -2.81
N LEU A 1056 -37.72 -35.13 -3.58
CA LEU A 1056 -36.70 -34.08 -3.58
C LEU A 1056 -37.10 -32.79 -4.31
N GLU A 1057 -38.21 -32.77 -5.05
CA GLU A 1057 -38.57 -31.63 -5.91
C GLU A 1057 -38.66 -30.31 -5.13
N LEU A 1058 -39.26 -30.31 -3.94
CA LEU A 1058 -39.34 -29.13 -3.08
C LEU A 1058 -37.96 -28.66 -2.60
N GLU A 1059 -37.06 -29.59 -2.27
CA GLU A 1059 -35.72 -29.25 -1.81
C GLU A 1059 -34.86 -28.69 -2.97
N LEU A 1060 -34.96 -29.30 -4.16
CA LEU A 1060 -34.31 -28.84 -5.38
C LEU A 1060 -34.77 -27.42 -5.77
N LEU A 1061 -36.06 -27.12 -5.58
CA LEU A 1061 -36.61 -25.78 -5.81
C LEU A 1061 -36.03 -24.72 -4.86
N GLU A 1062 -35.86 -25.03 -3.57
CA GLU A 1062 -35.23 -24.09 -2.62
C GLU A 1062 -33.76 -23.82 -2.98
N HIS A 1063 -33.03 -24.84 -3.44
CA HIS A 1063 -31.64 -24.66 -3.90
C HIS A 1063 -31.55 -23.90 -5.23
N LEU A 1064 -32.54 -24.07 -6.12
CA LEU A 1064 -32.65 -23.29 -7.35
C LEU A 1064 -32.91 -21.80 -7.07
N LYS A 1065 -33.71 -21.47 -6.04
CA LYS A 1065 -33.91 -20.07 -5.62
C LYS A 1065 -32.59 -19.42 -5.17
N ILE A 1066 -31.75 -20.16 -4.44
CA ILE A 1066 -30.41 -19.68 -4.05
C ILE A 1066 -29.56 -19.41 -5.31
N ALA A 1067 -29.56 -20.34 -6.27
CA ALA A 1067 -28.83 -20.18 -7.54
C ALA A 1067 -29.29 -18.92 -8.31
N CYS A 1068 -30.61 -18.73 -8.44
CA CYS A 1068 -31.19 -17.56 -9.10
C CYS A 1068 -30.84 -16.23 -8.39
N ALA A 1069 -30.82 -16.22 -7.05
CA ALA A 1069 -30.41 -15.03 -6.28
C ALA A 1069 -28.93 -14.69 -6.49
N CYS A 1070 -28.06 -15.70 -6.64
CA CYS A 1070 -26.65 -15.50 -6.99
C CYS A 1070 -26.46 -14.98 -8.42
N LEU A 1071 -27.39 -15.28 -9.32
CA LEU A 1071 -27.36 -14.95 -10.75
C LEU A 1071 -28.15 -13.68 -11.13
N ASP A 1072 -28.51 -12.83 -10.16
CA ASP A 1072 -29.17 -11.54 -10.46
C ASP A 1072 -28.24 -10.69 -11.34
N ASP A 1073 -28.79 -10.08 -12.39
CA ASP A 1073 -28.04 -9.27 -13.33
C ASP A 1073 -27.50 -7.98 -12.68
N ARG A 1074 -28.06 -7.57 -11.51
CA ARG A 1074 -27.59 -6.44 -10.70
C ARG A 1074 -26.67 -6.92 -9.57
N PRO A 1075 -25.37 -6.56 -9.57
CA PRO A 1075 -24.40 -7.07 -8.58
C PRO A 1075 -24.77 -6.78 -7.12
N PHE A 1076 -25.37 -5.62 -6.84
CA PHE A 1076 -25.77 -5.21 -5.50
C PHE A 1076 -26.95 -6.01 -4.92
N ARG A 1077 -27.75 -6.68 -5.76
CA ARG A 1077 -28.86 -7.54 -5.32
C ARG A 1077 -28.42 -8.98 -5.02
N ARG A 1078 -27.26 -9.40 -5.51
CA ARG A 1078 -26.72 -10.74 -5.21
C ARG A 1078 -26.44 -10.83 -3.71
N PRO A 1079 -26.69 -11.97 -3.04
CA PRO A 1079 -26.33 -12.17 -1.64
C PRO A 1079 -24.81 -12.11 -1.43
N THR A 1080 -24.35 -11.96 -0.20
CA THR A 1080 -22.95 -12.26 0.15
C THR A 1080 -22.77 -13.77 0.32
N MET A 1081 -21.56 -14.31 0.19
CA MET A 1081 -21.34 -15.74 0.42
C MET A 1081 -21.68 -16.17 1.84
N LEU A 1082 -21.53 -15.27 2.83
CA LEU A 1082 -22.03 -15.51 4.19
C LEU A 1082 -23.55 -15.66 4.23
N ARG A 1083 -24.31 -14.83 3.49
CA ARG A 1083 -25.77 -14.94 3.40
C ARG A 1083 -26.19 -16.22 2.66
N VAL A 1084 -25.49 -16.60 1.59
CA VAL A 1084 -25.72 -17.89 0.89
C VAL A 1084 -25.54 -19.06 1.85
N MET A 1085 -24.51 -19.04 2.70
CA MET A 1085 -24.31 -20.06 3.74
C MET A 1085 -25.45 -20.09 4.77
N THR A 1086 -26.03 -18.94 5.13
CA THR A 1086 -27.22 -18.88 5.99
C THR A 1086 -28.45 -19.46 5.30
N MET A 1087 -28.67 -19.18 4.01
CA MET A 1087 -29.80 -19.73 3.25
C MET A 1087 -29.74 -21.27 3.18
N PHE A 1088 -28.55 -21.87 3.00
CA PHE A 1088 -28.41 -23.34 3.08
C PHE A 1088 -28.75 -23.91 4.47
N LYS A 1089 -28.41 -23.19 5.56
CA LYS A 1089 -28.76 -23.61 6.93
C LYS A 1089 -30.27 -23.51 7.18
N GLU A 1090 -30.93 -22.49 6.65
CA GLU A 1090 -32.40 -22.31 6.75
C GLU A 1090 -33.15 -23.50 6.10
N ILE A 1091 -32.70 -23.96 4.93
CA ILE A 1091 -33.28 -25.15 4.25
C ILE A 1091 -33.07 -26.44 5.07
N GLN A 1092 -31.90 -26.60 5.71
CA GLN A 1092 -31.61 -27.75 6.56
C GLN A 1092 -32.44 -27.76 7.85
N ALA A 1093 -32.65 -26.60 8.48
CA ALA A 1093 -33.48 -26.46 9.67
C ALA A 1093 -34.97 -26.72 9.37
N GLY A 1094 -35.47 -26.28 8.20
CA GLY A 1094 -36.83 -26.54 7.74
C GLY A 1094 -37.11 -28.02 7.48
N SER A 1095 -36.12 -28.78 6.98
CA SER A 1095 -36.26 -30.24 6.80
C SER A 1095 -36.31 -31.02 8.12
N SER A 1096 -35.70 -30.49 9.20
CA SER A 1096 -35.75 -31.09 10.54
C SER A 1096 -37.01 -30.77 11.36
N MET A 1097 -37.83 -29.80 10.92
CA MET A 1097 -39.08 -29.43 11.61
C MET A 1097 -40.31 -30.20 11.11
N ASN A 1098 -40.21 -30.97 10.03
CA ASN A 1098 -41.33 -31.77 9.48
C ASN A 1098 -41.60 -33.09 10.21
N SER A 1099 -40.94 -33.37 11.34
CA SER A 1099 -41.17 -34.57 12.16
C SER A 1099 -41.87 -34.32 13.51
N VAL A 1100 -42.70 -33.28 13.62
CA VAL A 1100 -43.56 -33.06 14.81
C VAL A 1100 -44.99 -32.73 14.36
N PRO A 1101 -46.03 -33.44 14.87
CA PRO A 1101 -47.39 -33.23 14.41
C PRO A 1101 -48.03 -31.96 14.99
N SER A 1102 -48.52 -31.12 14.07
CA SER A 1102 -49.70 -30.24 14.13
C SER A 1102 -50.13 -29.63 15.47
N ALA A 1103 -50.07 -28.29 15.56
CA ALA A 1103 -51.05 -27.49 16.28
C ALA A 1103 -51.19 -26.06 15.69
N SER A 1104 -52.35 -25.82 15.06
CA SER A 1104 -53.15 -24.59 14.91
C SER A 1104 -52.53 -23.19 15.05
N SER A 1105 -52.66 -22.37 13.99
CA SER A 1105 -53.32 -21.02 13.94
C SER A 1105 -52.73 -20.20 12.77
N ALA A 1106 -53.44 -20.01 11.66
CA ALA A 1106 -54.37 -18.90 11.35
C ALA A 1106 -53.68 -17.58 10.93
N SER A 1107 -53.88 -17.19 9.65
CA SER A 1107 -54.01 -15.84 9.05
C SER A 1107 -52.94 -14.77 9.40
N THR A 1108 -52.36 -13.99 8.49
CA THR A 1108 -52.90 -13.37 7.27
C THR A 1108 -51.78 -12.70 6.47
N ALA A 1109 -52.03 -12.60 5.16
CA ALA A 1109 -51.37 -11.85 4.08
C ALA A 1109 -50.64 -10.53 4.44
N ALA A 1110 -49.54 -10.25 3.73
CA ALA A 1110 -49.52 -9.25 2.66
C ALA A 1110 -48.17 -9.24 1.91
N ASP A 1111 -48.28 -9.04 0.59
CA ASP A 1111 -47.25 -8.87 -0.42
C ASP A 1111 -46.15 -7.86 -0.04
N PHE A 1112 -44.94 -8.01 -0.61
CA PHE A 1112 -44.29 -6.89 -1.30
C PHE A 1112 -43.30 -7.39 -2.37
N SER A 1113 -43.54 -6.85 -3.57
CA SER A 1113 -42.74 -6.74 -4.80
C SER A 1113 -41.22 -6.74 -4.70
#